data_AF-A0A3N5KP19-F1
#
_entry.id   AF-A0A3N5KP19-F1
#
_cell.length_a   1.000
_cell.length_b   1.000
_cell.length_c   1.000
_cell.angle_alpha   90.00
_cell.angle_beta   90.00
_cell.angle_gamma   90.00
#
_symmetry.space_group_name_H-M   'P 1'
#
loop_
_entity.id
_entity.type
_entity.pdbx_description
1 polymer ?
#
loop_
_entity_poly.entity_id
_entity_poly.type
_entity_poly.pdbx_seq_one_letter_code
_entity_poly.pdbx_strand_id
1 'polypeptide(L)'
;MKKIILFFLLSGIFYAQSDGFVGDWRIQAKGNNSNDEVLVKIEIVSFVFEGINNYNHRYRIYNRFNDPGEIYNGVTHRLFDSSSNHYVEYPLQEHSQLTTGTTQNDMDMCHTGGGELKDTPLAWGFAKYKVTIKVANEKYTCYFNCLDSKYGKDSYEGRNIYGADFSIRYVNTRPLNHRVILLGTLYGYDEVIIDSVATWDTLSNGQPSKEFKVWEILYPNKPNPGQPWERNFKARTTPFPIHPDLLFQSTKYRQLIIGTTVTFDTVYDYLGDLDRYGYNTVINYWYTDYYSNPPITPGYNDLGNTYCTPVMAYSFETFGIRITAINGDSVIIAKNKKLWISGLQAYNNKGDTIIFSSGSALIKKENSQINTCNGGCFSDSGANNSWASGSFHRAFENSEIGYYGNADTINNGGHIEIMANATLKVGDNTTLTFDGAGTYLKLNPKSIVKLGHNAKIQIRNGATINADSCSFNKLGSIYADYAIVFDNPGANNTVSNCTFDNILKPLSGRNVFSLTCHHNDFNLGSTNGIGILFQNFAAESGSLPYNLNITSNKFLNGYIGIFLGGYASDNVIAYIDHDTIISNTGGWGIALKKCNGNVKNSYIKTNSINYGLGLWNSNPNLYKNYIWNNNSQANLGNSVYLAVSNPLMTPIKVQNQGNQQYQFYWLAGSNKLYSDNKDNIHFTYSKPVLDHGENYFTKSNSAQTYHLYGNVSGNSTTYYARDNCWVGNGNSPKYHLSITNDTPVTLIAQSNINCTTGIAYTGYDLFQIGDYYDTVFISEDYTGDSIPDDEALYSHGAQQILNQEYVESILTLKNLLDNYIYSQYRYTAVSDLYCNYERIDTSNQNHTDFIFSELKNYLNNKIIQYQFDLSFVDIAYNYVLMCESRIQNYNDALTGYEFISLYHPDPEQRLLASMDYGYIQELLNGAGGMSSQSKMKKQVNILKLMDKNPVSKIVKKAYEKMERQKSLASKKETRRTLFKSDMRSKELIERAKFNIYSASSLNSQQRDERRM
;
A
#
# COMPACT_ATOMS: atom_id res chain seq x y z
N MET A 1 -82.67 -16.62 27.67
CA MET A 1 -81.65 -15.61 27.32
C MET A 1 -80.40 -15.95 28.13
N LYS A 2 -79.29 -16.35 27.46
CA LYS A 2 -77.89 -16.54 27.92
C LYS A 2 -77.65 -17.54 29.08
N LYS A 3 -77.29 -18.82 28.83
CA LYS A 3 -75.91 -19.40 28.68
C LYS A 3 -74.99 -18.98 29.85
N ILE A 4 -74.41 -19.88 30.65
CA ILE A 4 -73.32 -20.80 30.28
C ILE A 4 -73.31 -22.06 31.18
N ILE A 5 -72.98 -23.17 30.52
CA ILE A 5 -72.81 -24.54 31.00
C ILE A 5 -71.52 -24.67 31.83
N LEU A 6 -71.60 -25.25 33.02
CA LEU A 6 -70.45 -25.75 33.78
C LEU A 6 -70.48 -27.28 33.69
N PHE A 7 -69.65 -27.85 32.83
CA PHE A 7 -69.46 -29.30 32.72
C PHE A 7 -68.10 -29.66 33.34
N PHE A 8 -68.14 -30.66 34.23
CA PHE A 8 -66.98 -31.40 34.74
C PHE A 8 -66.06 -31.84 33.60
N LEU A 9 -64.74 -31.73 33.80
CA LEU A 9 -63.79 -32.74 33.33
C LEU A 9 -62.55 -32.71 34.21
N LEU A 10 -62.39 -33.78 34.98
CA LEU A 10 -61.13 -34.22 35.55
C LEU A 10 -60.09 -34.28 34.43
N SER A 11 -59.17 -33.30 34.40
CA SER A 11 -57.90 -33.47 33.71
C SER A 11 -57.06 -34.41 34.56
N GLY A 12 -57.03 -35.69 34.19
CA GLY A 12 -56.02 -36.61 34.66
C GLY A 12 -54.66 -35.97 34.45
N ILE A 13 -53.93 -35.81 35.56
CA ILE A 13 -52.50 -35.56 35.55
C ILE A 13 -51.90 -36.82 34.94
N PHE A 14 -51.76 -36.85 33.61
CA PHE A 14 -50.73 -37.66 33.01
C PHE A 14 -49.41 -37.01 33.43
N TYR A 15 -48.80 -37.54 34.48
CA TYR A 15 -47.36 -37.72 34.50
C TYR A 15 -47.02 -38.58 33.28
N ALA A 16 -46.98 -37.98 32.09
CA ALA A 16 -46.10 -38.48 31.06
C ALA A 16 -44.72 -38.30 31.68
N GLN A 17 -44.10 -39.40 32.10
CA GLN A 17 -42.65 -39.42 32.17
C GLN A 17 -42.18 -38.84 30.84
N SER A 18 -41.42 -37.75 30.93
CA SER A 18 -40.73 -37.17 29.81
C SER A 18 -39.66 -38.16 29.36
N ASP A 19 -40.06 -39.27 28.75
CA ASP A 19 -39.22 -40.13 27.91
C ASP A 19 -38.94 -39.36 26.61
N GLY A 20 -38.38 -38.15 26.80
CA GLY A 20 -38.20 -37.13 25.81
C GLY A 20 -37.08 -37.54 24.89
N PHE A 21 -37.48 -38.09 23.74
CA PHE A 21 -36.84 -38.04 22.44
C PHE A 21 -35.30 -37.99 22.48
N VAL A 22 -34.76 -39.18 22.41
CA VAL A 22 -33.36 -39.53 22.43
C VAL A 22 -32.75 -39.26 21.04
N GLY A 23 -31.59 -38.62 21.00
CA GLY A 23 -30.76 -38.32 19.83
C GLY A 23 -29.37 -38.92 20.03
N ASP A 24 -29.36 -40.17 20.51
CA ASP A 24 -28.17 -40.91 20.86
C ASP A 24 -27.44 -41.34 19.61
N TRP A 25 -26.12 -41.32 19.63
CA TRP A 25 -25.35 -41.95 18.57
C TRP A 25 -24.38 -42.91 19.20
N ARG A 26 -24.33 -44.13 18.67
CA ARG A 26 -23.38 -45.16 19.09
C ARG A 26 -22.72 -45.88 17.93
N ILE A 27 -21.59 -46.52 18.21
CA ILE A 27 -20.97 -47.48 17.31
C ILE A 27 -21.05 -48.86 17.94
N GLN A 28 -21.50 -49.84 17.16
CA GLN A 28 -21.73 -51.20 17.64
C GLN A 28 -20.96 -52.20 16.80
N ALA A 29 -20.22 -53.08 17.43
CA ALA A 29 -19.62 -54.23 16.76
C ALA A 29 -20.43 -55.49 17.12
N LYS A 30 -21.29 -55.96 16.22
CA LYS A 30 -22.09 -57.17 16.45
C LYS A 30 -21.51 -58.30 15.60
N GLY A 31 -20.51 -58.99 16.15
CA GLY A 31 -19.97 -60.21 15.57
C GLY A 31 -20.82 -61.41 16.00
N ASN A 32 -21.14 -62.32 15.07
CA ASN A 32 -21.67 -63.64 15.45
C ASN A 32 -20.55 -64.67 15.74
N ASN A 33 -19.28 -64.29 15.50
CA ASN A 33 -18.11 -65.14 15.73
C ASN A 33 -17.20 -64.51 16.81
N SER A 34 -16.73 -65.34 17.73
CA SER A 34 -16.02 -64.91 18.95
C SER A 34 -14.61 -64.35 18.75
N ASN A 35 -14.10 -64.31 17.51
CA ASN A 35 -12.66 -64.09 17.24
C ASN A 35 -12.38 -62.87 16.33
N ASP A 36 -13.39 -62.16 15.84
CA ASP A 36 -13.15 -60.97 14.99
C ASP A 36 -12.76 -59.78 15.87
N GLU A 37 -11.50 -59.34 15.75
CA GLU A 37 -11.03 -58.08 16.33
C GLU A 37 -11.48 -56.90 15.45
N VAL A 38 -12.35 -56.06 16.01
CA VAL A 38 -12.88 -54.87 15.35
C VAL A 38 -12.23 -53.65 15.98
N LEU A 39 -11.34 -53.00 15.25
CA LEU A 39 -10.78 -51.70 15.63
C LEU A 39 -11.70 -50.61 15.10
N VAL A 40 -12.31 -49.85 15.99
CA VAL A 40 -13.03 -48.64 15.63
C VAL A 40 -12.18 -47.45 16.04
N LYS A 41 -12.05 -46.50 15.12
CA LYS A 41 -11.34 -45.25 15.31
C LYS A 41 -12.22 -44.09 14.86
N ILE A 42 -12.33 -43.06 15.68
CA ILE A 42 -13.19 -41.89 15.45
C ILE A 42 -12.32 -40.66 15.56
N GLU A 43 -12.18 -39.90 14.49
CA GLU A 43 -11.38 -38.67 14.45
C GLU A 43 -12.31 -37.45 14.33
N ILE A 44 -12.07 -36.41 15.12
CA ILE A 44 -12.77 -35.14 14.96
C ILE A 44 -12.15 -34.40 13.77
N VAL A 45 -13.01 -33.90 12.89
CA VAL A 45 -12.62 -33.21 11.66
C VAL A 45 -12.92 -31.73 11.76
N SER A 46 -14.03 -31.36 12.42
CA SER A 46 -14.44 -29.97 12.58
C SER A 46 -14.38 -29.48 14.02
N PHE A 47 -14.62 -28.19 14.18
CA PHE A 47 -15.03 -27.57 15.44
C PHE A 47 -16.15 -28.35 16.14
N VAL A 48 -16.05 -28.52 17.46
CA VAL A 48 -17.04 -29.20 18.31
C VAL A 48 -17.82 -28.15 19.09
N PHE A 49 -19.15 -28.13 18.96
CA PHE A 49 -19.98 -27.06 19.53
C PHE A 49 -20.58 -27.37 20.91
N GLU A 50 -20.07 -28.36 21.63
CA GLU A 50 -20.53 -28.74 22.99
C GLU A 50 -19.41 -29.39 23.82
N GLY A 51 -19.40 -29.17 25.14
CA GLY A 51 -18.47 -29.78 26.09
C GLY A 51 -18.72 -29.32 27.54
N ILE A 52 -18.33 -30.14 28.52
CA ILE A 52 -18.16 -29.68 29.91
C ILE A 52 -16.96 -28.75 29.92
N ASN A 53 -17.16 -27.54 30.43
CA ASN A 53 -16.03 -26.69 30.75
C ASN A 53 -15.73 -26.70 32.26
N ASN A 54 -16.68 -27.01 33.17
CA ASN A 54 -16.44 -27.09 34.63
C ASN A 54 -16.62 -28.47 35.26
N TYR A 55 -15.56 -28.96 35.92
CA TYR A 55 -15.55 -30.17 36.74
C TYR A 55 -16.55 -30.12 37.92
N ASN A 56 -16.81 -28.94 38.51
CA ASN A 56 -17.42 -28.81 39.85
C ASN A 56 -18.94 -28.55 39.94
N HIS A 57 -19.72 -28.47 38.85
CA HIS A 57 -21.15 -28.12 38.96
C HIS A 57 -22.10 -28.93 38.06
N ARG A 58 -23.32 -29.20 38.57
CA ARG A 58 -24.36 -30.08 37.98
C ARG A 58 -25.19 -29.49 36.80
N TYR A 59 -25.06 -28.21 36.47
CA TYR A 59 -25.80 -27.57 35.37
C TYR A 59 -24.83 -27.02 34.30
N ARG A 60 -24.69 -27.72 33.16
CA ARG A 60 -23.47 -27.76 32.32
C ARG A 60 -23.70 -27.41 30.83
N ILE A 61 -24.20 -26.21 30.47
CA ILE A 61 -24.70 -25.96 29.09
C ILE A 61 -24.47 -24.53 28.52
N TYR A 62 -23.22 -24.06 28.49
CA TYR A 62 -22.90 -22.66 28.16
C TYR A 62 -23.12 -22.22 26.70
N ASN A 63 -22.94 -23.12 25.71
CA ASN A 63 -23.08 -22.76 24.28
C ASN A 63 -24.53 -22.87 23.76
N ARG A 64 -25.52 -23.22 24.59
CA ARG A 64 -26.92 -23.43 24.14
C ARG A 64 -27.93 -22.41 24.61
N PHE A 65 -27.78 -21.90 25.83
CA PHE A 65 -28.76 -21.01 26.46
C PHE A 65 -28.30 -19.55 26.42
N ASN A 66 -29.24 -18.62 26.32
CA ASN A 66 -29.10 -17.23 26.75
C ASN A 66 -29.48 -17.09 28.21
N ASP A 67 -28.92 -16.10 28.89
CA ASP A 67 -29.50 -15.61 30.13
C ASP A 67 -30.55 -14.54 29.78
N PRO A 68 -31.84 -14.70 30.18
CA PRO A 68 -32.46 -15.84 30.85
C PRO A 68 -33.36 -16.63 29.88
N GLY A 69 -32.91 -17.82 29.43
CA GLY A 69 -33.77 -18.90 28.95
C GLY A 69 -33.95 -19.10 27.44
N GLU A 70 -33.36 -18.29 26.55
CA GLU A 70 -33.53 -18.49 25.10
C GLU A 70 -32.59 -19.60 24.57
N ILE A 71 -33.16 -20.63 23.95
CA ILE A 71 -32.44 -21.80 23.44
C ILE A 71 -32.03 -21.57 21.97
N TYR A 72 -30.72 -21.46 21.73
CA TYR A 72 -30.19 -21.19 20.39
C TYR A 72 -29.81 -22.45 19.60
N ASN A 73 -29.26 -23.46 20.29
CA ASN A 73 -28.70 -24.68 19.68
C ASN A 73 -29.40 -25.97 20.16
N GLY A 74 -30.60 -26.28 19.65
CA GLY A 74 -31.43 -27.44 20.04
C GLY A 74 -31.92 -27.43 21.51
N VAL A 75 -33.10 -27.99 21.80
CA VAL A 75 -33.67 -28.01 23.17
C VAL A 75 -33.28 -29.26 23.97
N THR A 76 -32.98 -30.38 23.30
CA THR A 76 -32.46 -31.60 23.93
C THR A 76 -30.94 -31.51 24.10
N HIS A 77 -30.48 -31.35 25.33
CA HIS A 77 -29.06 -31.19 25.66
C HIS A 77 -28.38 -32.53 25.94
N ARG A 78 -27.05 -32.54 25.73
CA ARG A 78 -26.21 -33.69 26.09
C ARG A 78 -25.77 -33.52 27.53
N LEU A 79 -26.18 -34.47 28.36
CA LEU A 79 -25.88 -34.46 29.79
C LEU A 79 -24.56 -35.19 29.98
N PHE A 80 -23.57 -34.44 30.46
CA PHE A 80 -22.30 -35.00 30.83
C PHE A 80 -22.30 -35.17 32.36
N ASP A 81 -22.11 -36.38 32.88
CA ASP A 81 -22.14 -36.64 34.33
C ASP A 81 -20.83 -36.22 35.03
N SER A 82 -20.96 -35.77 36.28
CA SER A 82 -19.91 -35.31 37.20
C SER A 82 -19.26 -36.44 37.99
N SER A 83 -19.87 -37.62 37.99
CA SER A 83 -19.56 -38.68 38.94
C SER A 83 -18.35 -39.55 38.55
N SER A 84 -17.86 -39.48 37.30
CA SER A 84 -16.69 -40.25 36.85
C SER A 84 -15.62 -39.33 36.23
N ASN A 85 -14.45 -39.32 36.86
CA ASN A 85 -13.31 -38.43 36.61
C ASN A 85 -12.60 -38.56 35.24
N HIS A 86 -13.15 -39.27 34.25
CA HIS A 86 -12.28 -39.80 33.19
C HIS A 86 -12.82 -39.83 31.76
N TYR A 87 -14.07 -39.45 31.46
CA TYR A 87 -14.66 -39.93 30.18
C TYR A 87 -15.34 -38.91 29.26
N VAL A 88 -15.53 -37.66 29.68
CA VAL A 88 -16.12 -36.62 28.82
C VAL A 88 -15.08 -35.90 27.92
N GLU A 89 -13.81 -36.21 28.16
CA GLU A 89 -12.64 -35.46 27.70
C GLU A 89 -11.69 -36.32 26.85
N TYR A 90 -12.19 -37.41 26.26
CA TYR A 90 -11.43 -38.25 25.32
C TYR A 90 -11.01 -37.46 24.07
N PRO A 91 -9.93 -37.87 23.39
CA PRO A 91 -9.10 -36.94 22.63
C PRO A 91 -9.92 -36.21 21.58
N LEU A 92 -9.97 -34.87 21.66
CA LEU A 92 -10.62 -34.00 20.66
C LEU A 92 -10.10 -34.16 19.23
N GLN A 93 -9.14 -35.05 19.00
CA GLN A 93 -8.66 -35.39 17.69
C GLN A 93 -9.05 -36.81 17.29
N GLU A 94 -9.05 -37.78 18.22
CA GLU A 94 -9.14 -39.20 17.88
C GLU A 94 -9.47 -40.09 19.10
N HIS A 95 -10.45 -40.97 19.01
CA HIS A 95 -10.62 -42.09 19.94
C HIS A 95 -10.50 -43.40 19.18
N SER A 96 -9.81 -44.39 19.76
CA SER A 96 -9.68 -45.72 19.17
C SER A 96 -9.99 -46.78 20.22
N GLN A 97 -10.86 -47.72 19.87
CA GLN A 97 -11.20 -48.86 20.72
C GLN A 97 -11.13 -50.15 19.89
N LEU A 98 -10.46 -51.16 20.46
CA LEU A 98 -10.49 -52.52 19.96
C LEU A 98 -11.62 -53.27 20.66
N THR A 99 -12.51 -53.91 19.90
CA THR A 99 -13.62 -54.70 20.43
C THR A 99 -13.55 -56.14 19.89
N THR A 100 -14.06 -57.10 20.66
CA THR A 100 -14.19 -58.51 20.25
C THR A 100 -15.66 -58.92 20.22
N GLY A 101 -16.05 -59.74 19.24
CA GLY A 101 -17.44 -60.01 18.87
C GLY A 101 -18.36 -60.72 19.88
N THR A 102 -17.96 -60.92 21.14
CA THR A 102 -18.76 -61.67 22.14
C THR A 102 -19.52 -60.80 23.13
N THR A 103 -19.20 -59.51 23.23
CA THR A 103 -19.86 -58.57 24.13
C THR A 103 -20.41 -57.41 23.32
N GLN A 104 -21.64 -56.97 23.63
CA GLN A 104 -22.21 -55.74 23.09
C GLN A 104 -21.37 -54.57 23.63
N ASN A 105 -20.25 -54.29 22.97
CA ASN A 105 -19.44 -53.12 23.23
C ASN A 105 -20.04 -52.00 22.39
N ASP A 106 -20.99 -51.29 22.99
CA ASP A 106 -21.53 -50.05 22.47
C ASP A 106 -20.53 -48.94 22.81
N MET A 107 -19.93 -48.33 21.79
CA MET A 107 -19.28 -47.04 21.95
C MET A 107 -20.34 -45.97 21.81
N ASP A 108 -20.93 -45.60 22.94
CA ASP A 108 -21.86 -44.49 22.99
C ASP A 108 -21.08 -43.19 22.76
N MET A 109 -21.44 -42.47 21.70
CA MET A 109 -20.83 -41.23 21.27
C MET A 109 -21.58 -40.03 21.82
N CYS A 110 -22.90 -40.11 22.00
CA CYS A 110 -23.66 -39.08 22.69
C CYS A 110 -24.92 -39.66 23.31
N HIS A 111 -25.25 -39.20 24.52
CA HIS A 111 -26.55 -39.40 25.14
C HIS A 111 -27.32 -38.08 25.29
N THR A 112 -28.60 -38.05 24.91
CA THR A 112 -29.52 -36.94 25.23
C THR A 112 -30.61 -37.41 26.16
N GLY A 113 -30.68 -36.85 27.37
CA GLY A 113 -31.75 -37.16 28.32
C GLY A 113 -32.06 -35.95 29.21
N GLY A 114 -33.34 -35.69 29.46
CA GLY A 114 -33.82 -34.67 30.39
C GLY A 114 -33.83 -35.10 31.86
N GLY A 115 -33.30 -36.29 32.18
CA GLY A 115 -33.21 -36.84 33.54
C GLY A 115 -31.76 -37.06 33.98
N GLU A 116 -31.53 -37.13 35.30
CA GLU A 116 -30.24 -37.52 35.88
C GLU A 116 -29.85 -38.92 35.36
N LEU A 117 -28.85 -38.99 34.47
CA LEU A 117 -28.27 -40.25 34.02
C LEU A 117 -27.44 -40.86 35.15
N LYS A 118 -27.67 -42.13 35.44
CA LYS A 118 -26.76 -42.98 36.22
C LYS A 118 -25.93 -43.81 35.23
N ASP A 119 -24.60 -43.64 35.31
CA ASP A 119 -23.58 -44.61 34.90
C ASP A 119 -23.25 -44.84 33.40
N THR A 120 -23.47 -43.88 32.48
CA THR A 120 -22.86 -43.95 31.12
C THR A 120 -21.90 -42.79 30.79
N PRO A 121 -20.64 -43.06 30.36
CA PRO A 121 -19.55 -42.08 30.56
C PRO A 121 -19.14 -41.23 29.34
N LEU A 122 -19.75 -41.38 28.16
CA LEU A 122 -19.20 -40.84 26.91
C LEU A 122 -20.23 -39.97 26.16
N ALA A 123 -19.96 -38.67 26.05
CA ALA A 123 -20.71 -37.80 25.13
C ALA A 123 -19.77 -36.87 24.35
N TRP A 124 -20.04 -36.69 23.07
CA TRP A 124 -19.28 -35.92 22.11
C TRP A 124 -20.22 -34.85 21.52
N GLY A 125 -19.72 -33.63 21.31
CA GLY A 125 -20.53 -32.49 20.89
C GLY A 125 -20.99 -32.51 19.43
N PHE A 126 -21.59 -31.42 18.94
CA PHE A 126 -21.95 -31.30 17.53
C PHE A 126 -20.69 -31.02 16.71
N ALA A 127 -20.33 -31.92 15.79
CA ALA A 127 -19.16 -31.77 14.93
C ALA A 127 -19.30 -32.64 13.66
N LYS A 128 -18.27 -32.58 12.82
CA LYS A 128 -18.00 -33.56 11.77
C LYS A 128 -16.96 -34.55 12.28
N TYR A 129 -17.29 -35.82 12.18
CA TYR A 129 -16.47 -36.94 12.63
C TYR A 129 -16.08 -37.81 11.45
N LYS A 130 -14.86 -38.33 11.46
CA LYS A 130 -14.41 -39.40 10.58
C LYS A 130 -14.41 -40.69 11.36
N VAL A 131 -15.24 -41.63 10.95
CA VAL A 131 -15.32 -42.96 11.54
C VAL A 131 -14.55 -43.93 10.66
N THR A 132 -13.68 -44.72 11.28
CA THR A 132 -12.88 -45.78 10.66
C THR A 132 -13.18 -47.08 11.39
N ILE A 133 -13.63 -48.10 10.67
CA ILE A 133 -13.80 -49.45 11.19
C ILE A 133 -12.84 -50.37 10.42
N LYS A 134 -11.97 -51.05 11.16
CA LYS A 134 -11.00 -51.99 10.60
C LYS A 134 -11.23 -53.37 11.21
N VAL A 135 -11.42 -54.37 10.35
CA VAL A 135 -11.61 -55.77 10.74
C VAL A 135 -10.75 -56.62 9.82
N ALA A 136 -9.79 -57.36 10.37
CA ALA A 136 -8.79 -58.10 9.59
C ALA A 136 -8.16 -57.23 8.47
N ASN A 137 -8.37 -57.59 7.20
CA ASN A 137 -7.88 -56.87 6.02
C ASN A 137 -8.88 -55.84 5.44
N GLU A 138 -10.06 -55.70 6.06
CA GLU A 138 -11.11 -54.78 5.63
C GLU A 138 -10.97 -53.44 6.35
N LYS A 139 -11.19 -52.35 5.61
CA LYS A 139 -11.22 -50.99 6.15
C LYS A 139 -12.40 -50.23 5.55
N TYR A 140 -13.22 -49.70 6.44
CA TYR A 140 -14.39 -48.88 6.12
C TYR A 140 -14.18 -47.51 6.73
N THR A 141 -14.36 -46.46 5.94
CA THR A 141 -14.30 -45.08 6.45
C THR A 141 -15.50 -44.27 5.95
N CYS A 142 -16.13 -43.53 6.83
CA CYS A 142 -17.19 -42.58 6.50
C CYS A 142 -17.02 -41.29 7.32
N TYR A 143 -17.61 -40.20 6.82
CA TYR A 143 -17.88 -39.03 7.65
C TYR A 143 -19.27 -39.13 8.26
N PHE A 144 -19.42 -38.67 9.49
CA PHE A 144 -20.70 -38.41 10.13
C PHE A 144 -20.75 -36.94 10.54
N ASN A 145 -21.73 -36.19 10.02
CA ASN A 145 -21.81 -34.75 10.14
C ASN A 145 -23.11 -34.34 10.83
N CYS A 146 -22.97 -33.75 12.01
CA CYS A 146 -24.07 -33.22 12.81
C CYS A 146 -23.99 -31.71 13.03
N LEU A 147 -23.33 -30.97 12.12
CA LEU A 147 -23.25 -29.50 12.13
C LEU A 147 -24.56 -28.83 11.66
N ASP A 148 -25.66 -29.09 12.37
CA ASP A 148 -26.92 -28.37 12.28
C ASP A 148 -27.29 -27.86 13.67
N SER A 149 -27.32 -26.53 13.87
CA SER A 149 -27.53 -26.00 15.22
C SER A 149 -28.97 -26.14 15.70
N LYS A 150 -29.91 -26.54 14.85
CA LYS A 150 -31.26 -26.92 15.30
C LYS A 150 -31.37 -28.37 15.71
N TYR A 151 -30.37 -29.22 15.45
CA TYR A 151 -30.41 -30.65 15.80
C TYR A 151 -30.72 -30.85 17.28
N GLY A 152 -31.79 -31.59 17.57
CA GLY A 152 -32.37 -31.76 18.89
C GLY A 152 -33.45 -30.74 19.29
N LYS A 153 -34.11 -30.04 18.35
CA LYS A 153 -35.23 -29.12 18.65
C LYS A 153 -36.59 -29.83 18.60
N ASP A 154 -37.44 -29.63 19.62
CA ASP A 154 -38.79 -30.24 19.70
C ASP A 154 -39.70 -29.83 18.53
N SER A 155 -39.60 -28.58 18.09
CA SER A 155 -40.28 -28.08 16.89
C SER A 155 -39.49 -26.96 16.19
N TYR A 156 -39.44 -27.00 14.86
CA TYR A 156 -38.85 -25.95 14.02
C TYR A 156 -39.66 -25.80 12.72
N GLU A 157 -39.97 -24.56 12.32
CA GLU A 157 -40.79 -24.24 11.12
C GLU A 157 -42.12 -25.02 11.02
N GLY A 158 -42.78 -25.26 12.16
CA GLY A 158 -44.07 -25.95 12.19
C GLY A 158 -44.01 -27.47 11.98
N ARG A 159 -42.81 -28.07 11.96
CA ARG A 159 -42.62 -29.53 11.93
C ARG A 159 -42.23 -30.03 13.32
N ASN A 160 -42.88 -31.12 13.76
CA ASN A 160 -42.58 -31.81 15.01
C ASN A 160 -41.33 -32.71 14.87
N ILE A 161 -40.47 -32.68 15.89
CA ILE A 161 -39.38 -33.62 16.19
C ILE A 161 -38.17 -33.52 15.25
N TYR A 162 -37.18 -32.71 15.63
CA TYR A 162 -35.88 -32.64 14.94
C TYR A 162 -34.79 -33.41 15.70
N GLY A 163 -34.97 -34.73 15.89
CA GLY A 163 -34.04 -35.63 16.58
C GLY A 163 -34.29 -37.11 16.26
N ALA A 164 -33.23 -37.93 16.21
CA ALA A 164 -33.28 -39.40 16.10
C ALA A 164 -31.98 -40.01 16.64
N ASP A 165 -32.03 -41.26 17.09
CA ASP A 165 -30.82 -42.01 17.42
C ASP A 165 -30.19 -42.59 16.15
N PHE A 166 -28.86 -42.63 16.12
CA PHE A 166 -28.08 -43.22 15.06
C PHE A 166 -27.17 -44.32 15.59
N SER A 167 -26.98 -45.38 14.81
CA SER A 167 -25.99 -46.41 15.15
C SER A 167 -25.19 -46.82 13.93
N ILE A 168 -23.86 -46.74 14.02
CA ILE A 168 -22.99 -47.34 13.00
C ILE A 168 -22.63 -48.74 13.48
N ARG A 169 -23.11 -49.76 12.77
CA ARG A 169 -22.97 -51.16 13.20
C ARG A 169 -22.12 -51.97 12.22
N TYR A 170 -21.12 -52.69 12.72
CA TYR A 170 -20.46 -53.76 11.96
C TYR A 170 -21.21 -55.09 12.17
N VAL A 171 -21.53 -55.77 11.07
CA VAL A 171 -22.30 -57.02 11.02
C VAL A 171 -21.59 -58.00 10.07
N ASN A 172 -20.86 -58.95 10.64
CA ASN A 172 -20.03 -59.88 9.86
C ASN A 172 -20.82 -60.87 8.99
N THR A 173 -22.12 -61.07 9.27
CA THR A 173 -23.02 -61.92 8.48
C THR A 173 -23.49 -61.30 7.16
N ARG A 174 -23.21 -60.01 6.94
CA ARG A 174 -23.56 -59.33 5.68
C ARG A 174 -22.49 -59.55 4.60
N PRO A 175 -22.86 -59.38 3.31
CA PRO A 175 -21.88 -59.34 2.22
C PRO A 175 -20.78 -58.32 2.50
N LEU A 176 -19.55 -58.61 2.06
CA LEU A 176 -18.32 -57.84 2.34
C LEU A 176 -18.49 -56.31 2.27
N ASN A 177 -19.27 -55.81 1.31
CA ASN A 177 -19.45 -54.37 1.07
C ASN A 177 -20.66 -53.74 1.78
N HIS A 178 -21.37 -54.51 2.59
CA HIS A 178 -22.53 -54.08 3.38
C HIS A 178 -22.39 -54.44 4.87
N ARG A 179 -21.18 -54.79 5.32
CA ARG A 179 -20.93 -55.19 6.70
C ARG A 179 -21.02 -54.03 7.68
N VAL A 180 -20.66 -52.81 7.25
CA VAL A 180 -20.87 -51.61 8.05
C VAL A 180 -22.17 -50.95 7.60
N ILE A 181 -23.10 -50.75 8.54
CA ILE A 181 -24.41 -50.15 8.27
C ILE A 181 -24.65 -48.95 9.17
N LEU A 182 -25.34 -47.94 8.64
CA LEU A 182 -25.93 -46.86 9.43
C LEU A 182 -27.38 -47.21 9.71
N LEU A 183 -27.75 -47.25 10.98
CA LEU A 183 -29.08 -47.46 11.49
C LEU A 183 -29.61 -46.15 12.08
N GLY A 184 -30.92 -45.94 12.05
CA GLY A 184 -31.55 -44.89 12.82
C GLY A 184 -32.97 -45.23 13.27
N THR A 185 -33.38 -44.67 14.40
CA THR A 185 -34.74 -44.79 14.98
C THR A 185 -35.62 -43.65 14.46
N LEU A 186 -36.11 -43.81 13.22
CA LEU A 186 -36.96 -42.81 12.56
C LEU A 186 -38.43 -43.08 12.93
N TYR A 187 -39.03 -42.22 13.77
CA TYR A 187 -40.47 -42.23 14.11
C TYR A 187 -40.99 -43.55 14.75
N GLY A 188 -40.24 -44.13 15.68
CA GLY A 188 -40.62 -45.33 16.44
C GLY A 188 -39.40 -45.99 17.07
N TYR A 189 -39.61 -46.90 18.03
CA TYR A 189 -38.54 -47.62 18.73
C TYR A 189 -37.79 -48.65 17.86
N ASP A 190 -38.15 -48.80 16.57
CA ASP A 190 -37.54 -49.77 15.66
C ASP A 190 -36.34 -49.16 14.92
N GLU A 191 -35.17 -49.82 14.99
CA GLU A 191 -34.00 -49.45 14.21
C GLU A 191 -34.19 -49.79 12.72
N VAL A 192 -34.10 -48.80 11.85
CA VAL A 192 -34.16 -48.98 10.39
C VAL A 192 -32.78 -48.76 9.79
N ILE A 193 -32.41 -49.58 8.80
CA ILE A 193 -31.17 -49.39 8.03
C ILE A 193 -31.37 -48.22 7.09
N ILE A 194 -30.60 -47.16 7.34
CA ILE A 194 -30.58 -45.96 6.50
C ILE A 194 -29.70 -46.24 5.27
N ASP A 195 -28.49 -46.76 5.49
CA ASP A 195 -27.50 -46.98 4.43
C ASP A 195 -26.37 -47.93 4.91
N SER A 196 -25.38 -48.21 4.05
CA SER A 196 -24.19 -49.02 4.34
C SER A 196 -22.89 -48.35 3.88
N VAL A 197 -21.76 -48.69 4.50
CA VAL A 197 -20.42 -48.25 4.11
C VAL A 197 -19.68 -49.41 3.49
N ALA A 198 -19.17 -49.23 2.28
CA ALA A 198 -18.38 -50.21 1.55
C ALA A 198 -16.87 -49.98 1.74
N THR A 199 -16.06 -50.97 1.33
CA THR A 199 -14.60 -50.86 1.44
C THR A 199 -14.02 -49.80 0.50
N TRP A 200 -14.60 -49.61 -0.69
CA TRP A 200 -14.22 -48.55 -1.64
C TRP A 200 -14.64 -47.14 -1.21
N ASP A 201 -15.48 -47.01 -0.18
CA ASP A 201 -15.74 -45.70 0.43
C ASP A 201 -14.51 -45.18 1.20
N THR A 202 -13.52 -46.05 1.42
CA THR A 202 -12.15 -45.67 1.83
C THR A 202 -11.30 -45.43 0.59
N LEU A 203 -10.95 -44.17 0.33
CA LEU A 203 -10.06 -43.81 -0.78
C LEU A 203 -8.63 -44.31 -0.53
N SER A 204 -7.83 -44.36 -1.59
CA SER A 204 -6.42 -44.82 -1.54
C SER A 204 -5.54 -44.01 -0.58
N ASN A 205 -5.87 -42.74 -0.35
CA ASN A 205 -5.21 -41.86 0.64
C ASN A 205 -5.78 -42.02 2.08
N GLY A 206 -6.71 -42.95 2.29
CA GLY A 206 -7.35 -43.22 3.58
C GLY A 206 -8.43 -42.21 3.99
N GLN A 207 -8.87 -41.33 3.08
CA GLN A 207 -9.99 -40.42 3.31
C GLN A 207 -11.33 -41.08 2.94
N PRO A 208 -12.42 -40.78 3.67
CA PRO A 208 -13.76 -41.22 3.27
C PRO A 208 -14.23 -40.51 2.00
N SER A 209 -14.82 -41.24 1.05
CA SER A 209 -15.63 -40.67 -0.03
C SER A 209 -17.10 -40.51 0.36
N LYS A 210 -17.55 -41.21 1.40
CA LYS A 210 -18.94 -41.22 1.88
C LYS A 210 -19.11 -40.34 3.13
N GLU A 211 -20.16 -39.53 3.14
CA GLU A 211 -20.54 -38.66 4.25
C GLU A 211 -22.02 -38.79 4.58
N PHE A 212 -22.32 -39.08 5.85
CA PHE A 212 -23.68 -39.10 6.40
C PHE A 212 -23.96 -37.77 7.07
N LYS A 213 -24.97 -37.05 6.59
CA LYS A 213 -25.41 -35.78 7.15
C LYS A 213 -26.76 -35.97 7.81
N VAL A 214 -26.85 -35.64 9.11
CA VAL A 214 -28.09 -35.85 9.88
C VAL A 214 -29.30 -35.17 9.25
N TRP A 215 -29.13 -33.98 8.66
CA TRP A 215 -30.23 -33.23 8.04
C TRP A 215 -30.71 -33.79 6.69
N GLU A 216 -29.89 -34.58 5.99
CA GLU A 216 -30.31 -35.28 4.76
C GLU A 216 -31.10 -36.54 5.11
N ILE A 217 -30.71 -37.21 6.20
CA ILE A 217 -31.34 -38.45 6.67
C ILE A 217 -32.72 -38.16 7.29
N LEU A 218 -32.79 -37.16 8.18
CA LEU A 218 -34.02 -36.86 8.92
C LEU A 218 -35.12 -36.26 8.01
N TYR A 219 -34.73 -35.53 6.96
CA TYR A 219 -35.67 -34.82 6.08
C TYR A 219 -35.21 -34.82 4.61
N PRO A 220 -35.28 -35.96 3.92
CA PRO A 220 -34.85 -36.07 2.52
C PRO A 220 -35.70 -35.22 1.56
N ASN A 221 -36.93 -34.86 1.95
CA ASN A 221 -37.92 -34.17 1.11
C ASN A 221 -38.08 -32.67 1.40
N LYS A 222 -37.12 -32.01 2.08
CA LYS A 222 -37.22 -30.57 2.36
C LYS A 222 -36.92 -29.72 1.11
N PRO A 223 -37.33 -28.43 1.06
CA PRO A 223 -37.18 -27.59 -0.12
C PRO A 223 -35.75 -27.48 -0.67
N ASN A 224 -34.74 -27.58 0.22
CA ASN A 224 -33.31 -27.61 -0.14
C ASN A 224 -32.67 -28.90 0.41
N PRO A 225 -32.86 -30.05 -0.25
CA PRO A 225 -32.23 -31.29 0.17
C PRO A 225 -30.71 -31.15 -0.01
N GLY A 226 -29.95 -31.26 1.08
CA GLY A 226 -28.48 -31.17 1.06
C GLY A 226 -27.85 -30.16 2.02
N GLN A 227 -28.60 -29.17 2.50
CA GLN A 227 -28.11 -28.18 3.48
C GLN A 227 -28.74 -28.38 4.85
N PRO A 228 -28.08 -28.08 5.98
CA PRO A 228 -28.72 -28.05 7.29
C PRO A 228 -29.81 -26.96 7.36
N TRP A 229 -30.74 -27.08 8.32
CA TRP A 229 -31.75 -26.06 8.60
C TRP A 229 -31.16 -24.78 9.19
N GLU A 230 -30.16 -24.91 10.06
CA GLU A 230 -29.40 -23.77 10.57
C GLU A 230 -27.91 -24.10 10.63
N ARG A 231 -27.09 -23.25 10.02
CA ARG A 231 -25.62 -23.37 10.07
C ARG A 231 -25.01 -22.57 11.21
N ASN A 232 -25.74 -21.59 11.75
CA ASN A 232 -25.20 -20.69 12.74
C ASN A 232 -25.13 -21.33 14.13
N PHE A 233 -23.91 -21.59 14.59
CA PHE A 233 -23.59 -21.96 15.96
C PHE A 233 -23.03 -20.75 16.70
N LYS A 234 -23.59 -20.46 17.89
CA LYS A 234 -23.04 -19.45 18.80
C LYS A 234 -21.98 -20.06 19.71
N ALA A 235 -20.75 -19.54 19.65
CA ALA A 235 -19.67 -19.88 20.56
C ALA A 235 -19.67 -18.90 21.74
N ARG A 236 -20.13 -19.37 22.91
CA ARG A 236 -20.37 -18.52 24.09
C ARG A 236 -19.38 -18.68 25.23
N THR A 237 -18.48 -19.63 25.05
CA THR A 237 -17.26 -19.83 25.81
C THR A 237 -16.17 -20.11 24.80
N THR A 238 -14.91 -20.06 25.22
CA THR A 238 -13.81 -20.56 24.41
C THR A 238 -14.08 -22.02 24.02
N PRO A 239 -14.42 -22.30 22.76
CA PRO A 239 -14.93 -23.60 22.31
C PRO A 239 -13.80 -24.58 21.96
N PHE A 240 -12.61 -24.36 22.54
CA PHE A 240 -11.42 -25.17 22.33
C PHE A 240 -11.06 -25.99 23.57
N PRO A 241 -11.99 -26.73 24.23
CA PRO A 241 -11.61 -27.51 25.40
C PRO A 241 -10.51 -28.49 24.98
N ILE A 242 -9.40 -28.55 25.73
CA ILE A 242 -8.36 -29.58 25.55
C ILE A 242 -8.03 -30.17 26.92
N HIS A 243 -8.08 -31.49 27.02
CA HIS A 243 -7.72 -32.19 28.26
C HIS A 243 -6.19 -32.43 28.38
N PRO A 244 -5.61 -32.18 29.57
CA PRO A 244 -4.21 -32.46 29.93
C PRO A 244 -3.63 -33.82 29.50
N ASP A 245 -4.33 -34.91 29.78
CA ASP A 245 -3.79 -36.27 29.63
C ASP A 245 -3.54 -36.70 28.17
N LEU A 246 -4.06 -35.92 27.22
CA LEU A 246 -3.94 -36.18 25.78
C LEU A 246 -2.54 -35.86 25.23
N LEU A 247 -1.75 -35.09 25.97
CA LEU A 247 -0.39 -34.70 25.60
C LEU A 247 0.62 -35.85 25.75
N PHE A 248 0.33 -36.83 26.61
CA PHE A 248 1.19 -38.00 26.80
C PHE A 248 1.08 -39.04 25.66
N GLN A 249 0.10 -38.89 24.76
CA GLN A 249 -0.29 -39.96 23.83
C GLN A 249 -0.19 -39.59 22.34
N SER A 250 -0.01 -38.32 21.95
CA SER A 250 -0.03 -37.90 20.53
C SER A 250 1.01 -36.83 20.19
N THR A 251 1.82 -37.07 19.15
CA THR A 251 2.81 -36.13 18.57
C THR A 251 2.30 -35.33 17.37
N LYS A 252 1.01 -35.45 16.99
CA LYS A 252 0.48 -34.86 15.75
C LYS A 252 -0.08 -33.45 15.96
N TYR A 253 0.24 -32.55 15.02
CA TYR A 253 -0.42 -31.23 14.91
C TYR A 253 -1.93 -31.42 14.69
N ARG A 254 -2.76 -30.68 15.44
CA ARG A 254 -4.21 -30.79 15.34
C ARG A 254 -4.70 -29.87 14.22
N GLN A 255 -5.43 -30.43 13.24
CA GLN A 255 -6.01 -29.69 12.13
C GLN A 255 -7.52 -29.89 12.14
N LEU A 256 -8.27 -28.81 12.35
CA LEU A 256 -9.73 -28.81 12.36
C LEU A 256 -10.25 -27.87 11.27
N ILE A 257 -11.39 -28.19 10.68
CA ILE A 257 -12.18 -27.24 9.88
C ILE A 257 -13.25 -26.57 10.72
N ILE A 258 -13.77 -25.42 10.29
CA ILE A 258 -14.99 -24.87 10.91
C ILE A 258 -16.22 -25.67 10.47
N GLY A 259 -16.38 -25.90 9.16
CA GLY A 259 -17.45 -26.70 8.57
C GLY A 259 -18.86 -26.05 8.61
N THR A 260 -19.00 -24.87 9.21
CA THR A 260 -20.29 -24.21 9.45
C THR A 260 -20.13 -22.69 9.68
N THR A 261 -21.19 -22.03 10.16
CA THR A 261 -21.13 -20.64 10.63
C THR A 261 -20.93 -20.57 12.14
N VAL A 262 -19.92 -19.84 12.60
CA VAL A 262 -19.63 -19.62 14.03
C VAL A 262 -19.79 -18.15 14.38
N THR A 263 -20.58 -17.86 15.40
CA THR A 263 -20.74 -16.51 15.95
C THR A 263 -20.16 -16.44 17.36
N PHE A 264 -19.12 -15.63 17.55
CA PHE A 264 -18.59 -15.23 18.84
C PHE A 264 -19.42 -14.06 19.37
N ASP A 265 -20.48 -14.33 20.14
CA ASP A 265 -21.49 -13.33 20.54
C ASP A 265 -21.47 -12.90 22.01
N THR A 266 -21.31 -13.83 22.95
CA THR A 266 -21.35 -13.59 24.40
C THR A 266 -20.26 -14.40 25.05
N VAL A 267 -19.54 -13.88 26.04
CA VAL A 267 -18.68 -14.71 26.91
C VAL A 267 -19.42 -14.80 28.23
N TYR A 268 -19.74 -16.02 28.69
CA TYR A 268 -20.43 -16.21 29.97
C TYR A 268 -19.50 -15.97 31.16
N ASP A 269 -19.89 -15.08 32.06
CA ASP A 269 -19.26 -14.85 33.37
C ASP A 269 -19.89 -15.80 34.41
N TYR A 270 -19.15 -16.79 34.89
CA TYR A 270 -19.65 -17.74 35.88
C TYR A 270 -19.21 -17.44 37.33
N LEU A 271 -18.07 -16.77 37.57
CA LEU A 271 -17.47 -16.65 38.92
C LEU A 271 -16.99 -15.25 39.33
N GLY A 272 -17.60 -14.17 38.82
CA GLY A 272 -17.14 -12.81 39.14
C GLY A 272 -15.67 -12.60 38.78
N ASP A 273 -14.88 -11.95 39.66
CA ASP A 273 -13.49 -11.50 39.39
C ASP A 273 -12.47 -12.58 38.95
N LEU A 274 -12.82 -13.87 38.99
CA LEU A 274 -11.97 -15.01 38.59
C LEU A 274 -12.21 -15.49 37.15
N ASP A 275 -13.32 -15.11 36.51
CA ASP A 275 -13.70 -15.54 35.15
C ASP A 275 -13.42 -14.44 34.12
N ARG A 276 -12.18 -13.92 34.13
CA ARG A 276 -11.88 -12.62 33.51
C ARG A 276 -11.97 -12.60 31.98
N TYR A 277 -11.81 -13.74 31.32
CA TYR A 277 -11.77 -13.82 29.85
C TYR A 277 -12.51 -15.05 29.31
N GLY A 278 -13.56 -15.46 30.03
CA GLY A 278 -14.28 -16.70 29.80
C GLY A 278 -13.67 -17.89 30.55
N TYR A 279 -14.49 -18.93 30.63
CA TYR A 279 -14.35 -20.04 31.57
C TYR A 279 -12.95 -20.71 31.61
N ASN A 280 -12.22 -20.72 30.50
CA ASN A 280 -10.87 -21.31 30.41
C ASN A 280 -9.76 -20.46 31.06
N THR A 281 -10.11 -19.34 31.71
CA THR A 281 -9.18 -18.51 32.49
C THR A 281 -9.37 -18.62 34.01
N VAL A 282 -10.28 -19.49 34.46
CA VAL A 282 -10.45 -19.84 35.87
C VAL A 282 -9.15 -20.46 36.38
N ILE A 283 -8.58 -19.87 37.44
CA ILE A 283 -7.36 -20.34 38.10
C ILE A 283 -7.67 -21.68 38.79
N ASN A 284 -7.52 -22.78 38.07
CA ASN A 284 -7.45 -24.14 38.61
C ASN A 284 -6.10 -24.74 38.18
N TYR A 285 -5.38 -25.37 39.11
CA TYR A 285 -4.01 -25.88 38.98
C TYR A 285 -3.75 -26.75 37.73
N TRP A 286 -4.79 -27.30 37.10
CA TRP A 286 -4.68 -28.18 35.94
C TRP A 286 -4.95 -27.50 34.59
N TYR A 287 -5.59 -26.33 34.53
CA TYR A 287 -5.92 -25.66 33.25
C TYR A 287 -5.13 -24.37 33.03
N THR A 288 -4.49 -23.83 34.09
CA THR A 288 -3.66 -22.62 34.02
C THR A 288 -2.42 -22.76 33.13
N ASP A 289 -1.94 -24.00 32.92
CA ASP A 289 -0.78 -24.29 32.06
C ASP A 289 -1.18 -24.50 30.58
N TYR A 290 -2.48 -24.59 30.28
CA TYR A 290 -3.03 -25.02 28.99
C TYR A 290 -3.64 -23.90 28.17
N TYR A 291 -3.95 -22.78 28.82
CA TYR A 291 -4.42 -21.56 28.21
C TYR A 291 -3.48 -20.44 28.59
N SER A 292 -2.63 -20.02 27.64
CA SER A 292 -1.82 -18.85 27.88
C SER A 292 -2.75 -17.63 27.89
N ASN A 293 -2.92 -17.00 29.05
CA ASN A 293 -3.50 -15.67 29.08
C ASN A 293 -2.63 -14.78 28.17
N PRO A 294 -3.21 -14.06 27.21
CA PRO A 294 -2.45 -13.11 26.43
C PRO A 294 -1.72 -12.15 27.38
N PRO A 295 -0.46 -11.77 27.10
CA PRO A 295 0.30 -10.86 27.93
C PRO A 295 -0.31 -9.45 27.80
N ILE A 296 -1.37 -9.18 28.55
CA ILE A 296 -2.10 -7.90 28.49
C ILE A 296 -1.79 -7.08 29.75
N THR A 297 -1.34 -5.84 29.54
CA THR A 297 -1.17 -4.81 30.58
C THR A 297 -2.52 -4.44 31.20
N PRO A 298 -2.62 -4.21 32.53
CA PRO A 298 -3.85 -3.73 33.16
C PRO A 298 -4.30 -2.40 32.51
N GLY A 299 -5.39 -2.41 31.74
CA GLY A 299 -5.89 -1.25 30.97
C GLY A 299 -6.49 -1.59 29.61
N TYR A 300 -6.10 -2.72 29.00
CA TYR A 300 -6.72 -3.30 27.80
C TYR A 300 -7.81 -4.34 28.12
N ASN A 301 -8.17 -4.46 29.40
CA ASN A 301 -9.13 -5.44 29.92
C ASN A 301 -10.55 -5.11 29.47
N ASP A 302 -11.21 -6.09 28.87
CA ASP A 302 -12.62 -6.03 28.51
C ASP A 302 -13.22 -7.38 28.89
N LEU A 303 -13.52 -7.50 30.19
CA LEU A 303 -14.04 -8.71 30.82
C LEU A 303 -15.33 -9.13 30.10
N GLY A 304 -15.55 -10.42 29.89
CA GLY A 304 -16.74 -10.93 29.17
C GLY A 304 -16.76 -10.66 27.65
N ASN A 305 -15.68 -10.14 27.07
CA ASN A 305 -15.60 -9.80 25.64
C ASN A 305 -14.48 -10.52 24.87
N THR A 306 -13.74 -11.43 25.51
CA THR A 306 -12.50 -12.01 24.98
C THR A 306 -12.62 -13.53 24.80
N TYR A 307 -12.19 -14.04 23.65
CA TYR A 307 -12.03 -15.45 23.32
C TYR A 307 -10.55 -15.72 23.02
N CYS A 308 -10.00 -16.87 23.42
CA CYS A 308 -8.59 -17.20 23.22
C CYS A 308 -8.43 -18.60 22.65
N THR A 309 -7.53 -18.81 21.69
CA THR A 309 -7.10 -20.16 21.30
C THR A 309 -6.28 -20.81 22.43
N PRO A 310 -6.20 -22.16 22.49
CA PRO A 310 -5.68 -22.86 23.66
C PRO A 310 -4.20 -22.61 23.94
N VAL A 311 -3.26 -22.75 23.00
CA VAL A 311 -1.80 -22.68 23.26
C VAL A 311 -1.30 -23.55 24.41
N MET A 312 -0.59 -24.64 24.09
CA MET A 312 -0.07 -25.57 25.09
C MET A 312 1.45 -25.72 25.07
N ALA A 313 2.09 -25.57 26.24
CA ALA A 313 3.51 -25.86 26.47
C ALA A 313 3.63 -27.05 27.45
N TYR A 314 4.21 -28.18 27.04
CA TYR A 314 4.45 -29.29 27.96
C TYR A 314 5.84 -29.91 27.74
N SER A 315 6.65 -29.95 28.81
CA SER A 315 7.94 -30.67 28.91
C SER A 315 8.84 -30.68 27.64
N PHE A 316 9.08 -29.52 27.01
CA PHE A 316 9.94 -29.29 25.84
C PHE A 316 9.34 -29.56 24.43
N GLU A 317 8.10 -30.04 24.31
CA GLU A 317 7.38 -30.14 23.03
C GLU A 317 6.17 -29.20 22.97
N THR A 318 6.01 -28.50 21.85
CA THR A 318 4.93 -27.53 21.61
C THR A 318 3.99 -27.99 20.50
N PHE A 319 2.68 -27.94 20.79
CA PHE A 319 1.60 -28.35 19.89
C PHE A 319 0.59 -27.21 19.71
N GLY A 320 0.61 -26.55 18.55
CA GLY A 320 -0.43 -25.61 18.16
C GLY A 320 -1.64 -26.30 17.53
N ILE A 321 -2.80 -25.63 17.56
CA ILE A 321 -3.97 -26.01 16.76
C ILE A 321 -4.01 -25.22 15.45
N ARG A 322 -4.38 -25.88 14.35
CA ARG A 322 -4.71 -25.23 13.09
C ARG A 322 -6.20 -25.35 12.83
N ILE A 323 -6.86 -24.22 12.66
CA ILE A 323 -8.30 -24.13 12.40
C ILE A 323 -8.49 -23.50 11.03
N THR A 324 -9.18 -24.18 10.13
CA THR A 324 -9.38 -23.73 8.75
C THR A 324 -10.87 -23.48 8.49
N ALA A 325 -11.24 -22.24 8.18
CA ALA A 325 -12.52 -21.96 7.54
C ALA A 325 -12.42 -22.29 6.05
N ILE A 326 -13.21 -23.26 5.59
CA ILE A 326 -13.25 -23.71 4.20
C ILE A 326 -14.40 -23.04 3.43
N ASN A 327 -14.51 -23.31 2.12
CA ASN A 327 -15.56 -22.72 1.29
C ASN A 327 -16.96 -22.92 1.89
N GLY A 328 -17.71 -21.82 2.02
CA GLY A 328 -19.04 -21.81 2.61
C GLY A 328 -19.07 -21.73 4.15
N ASP A 329 -17.93 -21.75 4.83
CA ASP A 329 -17.86 -21.49 6.28
C ASP A 329 -17.95 -19.99 6.55
N SER A 330 -18.38 -19.61 7.76
CA SER A 330 -18.42 -18.21 8.18
C SER A 330 -17.98 -18.05 9.63
N VAL A 331 -17.16 -17.05 9.92
CA VAL A 331 -16.83 -16.64 11.28
C VAL A 331 -17.35 -15.23 11.50
N ILE A 332 -18.14 -15.04 12.54
CA ILE A 332 -18.73 -13.76 12.91
C ILE A 332 -18.18 -13.37 14.28
N ILE A 333 -17.49 -12.24 14.36
CA ILE A 333 -17.06 -11.64 15.63
C ILE A 333 -18.05 -10.52 15.95
N ALA A 334 -18.85 -10.71 16.99
CA ALA A 334 -19.88 -9.76 17.36
C ALA A 334 -19.31 -8.45 17.89
N LYS A 335 -20.20 -7.46 18.09
CA LYS A 335 -19.84 -6.12 18.51
C LYS A 335 -19.03 -6.15 19.82
N ASN A 336 -17.93 -5.39 19.85
CA ASN A 336 -16.98 -5.30 20.98
C ASN A 336 -16.30 -6.63 21.37
N LYS A 337 -16.42 -7.71 20.59
CA LYS A 337 -15.80 -9.01 20.89
C LYS A 337 -14.39 -9.13 20.31
N LYS A 338 -13.54 -9.91 20.97
CA LYS A 338 -12.11 -10.04 20.66
C LYS A 338 -11.74 -11.51 20.58
N LEU A 339 -11.09 -11.92 19.48
CA LEU A 339 -10.53 -13.27 19.33
C LEU A 339 -9.00 -13.19 19.37
N TRP A 340 -8.39 -13.84 20.36
CA TRP A 340 -6.94 -13.99 20.47
C TRP A 340 -6.50 -15.34 19.91
N ILE A 341 -5.53 -15.29 19.01
CA ILE A 341 -4.83 -16.44 18.46
C ILE A 341 -3.42 -16.40 19.05
N SER A 342 -3.18 -17.29 20.00
CA SER A 342 -1.96 -17.26 20.81
C SER A 342 -0.96 -18.33 20.31
N GLY A 343 0.29 -18.24 20.74
CA GLY A 343 1.31 -19.28 20.54
C GLY A 343 2.29 -19.34 21.71
N LEU A 344 3.44 -20.00 21.53
CA LEU A 344 4.54 -19.97 22.50
C LEU A 344 5.81 -19.29 21.96
N GLN A 345 6.26 -18.27 22.70
CA GLN A 345 7.35 -17.36 22.33
C GLN A 345 8.68 -18.07 21.99
N ALA A 346 8.93 -19.26 22.56
CA ALA A 346 10.17 -20.02 22.36
C ALA A 346 10.22 -20.82 21.03
N TYR A 347 9.12 -20.92 20.28
CA TYR A 347 9.03 -21.82 19.13
C TYR A 347 8.35 -21.15 17.91
N ASN A 348 9.17 -20.55 17.06
CA ASN A 348 8.74 -20.05 15.75
C ASN A 348 8.03 -21.16 14.95
N ASN A 349 6.86 -20.86 14.39
CA ASN A 349 6.02 -21.76 13.58
C ASN A 349 5.29 -22.90 14.31
N LYS A 350 5.16 -22.85 15.65
CA LYS A 350 4.42 -23.85 16.45
C LYS A 350 3.23 -23.29 17.25
N GLY A 351 2.84 -22.03 17.01
CA GLY A 351 1.66 -21.42 17.63
C GLY A 351 0.35 -21.84 16.98
N ASP A 352 -0.76 -21.43 17.59
CA ASP A 352 -2.08 -21.66 17.01
C ASP A 352 -2.24 -20.86 15.73
N THR A 353 -2.94 -21.43 14.76
CA THR A 353 -3.14 -20.82 13.44
C THR A 353 -4.60 -20.86 13.07
N ILE A 354 -5.18 -19.72 12.70
CA ILE A 354 -6.48 -19.68 12.03
C ILE A 354 -6.26 -19.32 10.56
N ILE A 355 -6.83 -20.13 9.67
CA ILE A 355 -6.71 -20.00 8.22
C ILE A 355 -8.11 -19.80 7.63
N PHE A 356 -8.28 -18.75 6.85
CA PHE A 356 -9.48 -18.49 6.06
C PHE A 356 -9.21 -18.82 4.60
N SER A 357 -9.86 -19.83 4.05
CA SER A 357 -9.67 -20.24 2.65
C SER A 357 -10.63 -19.48 1.72
N SER A 358 -10.30 -19.44 0.43
CA SER A 358 -11.20 -18.91 -0.60
C SER A 358 -12.62 -19.46 -0.50
N GLY A 359 -13.61 -18.56 -0.52
CA GLY A 359 -15.03 -18.89 -0.39
C GLY A 359 -15.55 -19.01 1.04
N SER A 360 -14.68 -18.93 2.06
CA SER A 360 -15.12 -18.70 3.45
C SER A 360 -15.47 -17.21 3.69
N ALA A 361 -16.09 -16.87 4.81
CA ALA A 361 -16.39 -15.50 5.18
C ALA A 361 -15.91 -15.14 6.61
N LEU A 362 -15.39 -13.94 6.77
CA LEU A 362 -15.04 -13.36 8.06
C LEU A 362 -15.78 -12.02 8.25
N ILE A 363 -16.74 -12.01 9.17
CA ILE A 363 -17.63 -10.87 9.41
C ILE A 363 -17.29 -10.25 10.76
N LYS A 364 -16.77 -9.02 10.72
CA LYS A 364 -16.34 -8.26 11.90
C LYS A 364 -17.35 -7.15 12.17
N LYS A 365 -18.03 -7.21 13.31
CA LYS A 365 -18.96 -6.17 13.75
C LYS A 365 -18.23 -5.01 14.43
N GLU A 366 -18.95 -3.95 14.78
CA GLU A 366 -18.37 -2.72 15.33
C GLU A 366 -17.42 -3.00 16.50
N ASN A 367 -16.25 -2.37 16.49
CA ASN A 367 -15.19 -2.53 17.51
C ASN A 367 -14.72 -3.97 17.79
N SER A 368 -15.01 -4.92 16.89
CA SER A 368 -14.53 -6.30 17.04
C SER A 368 -13.05 -6.43 16.69
N GLN A 369 -12.38 -7.42 17.29
CA GLN A 369 -10.91 -7.54 17.22
C GLN A 369 -10.46 -8.96 16.91
N ILE A 370 -9.42 -9.07 16.09
CA ILE A 370 -8.60 -10.29 15.97
C ILE A 370 -7.18 -9.94 16.39
N ASN A 371 -6.69 -10.62 17.42
CA ASN A 371 -5.38 -10.40 17.98
C ASN A 371 -4.53 -11.65 17.80
N THR A 372 -3.25 -11.51 17.44
CA THR A 372 -2.29 -12.62 17.44
C THR A 372 -1.16 -12.33 18.41
N CYS A 373 -0.66 -13.33 19.15
CA CYS A 373 0.46 -13.12 20.09
C CYS A 373 1.33 -14.37 20.25
N ASN A 374 2.58 -14.19 20.71
CA ASN A 374 3.49 -15.27 21.11
C ASN A 374 3.71 -16.37 20.04
N GLY A 375 3.67 -16.08 18.74
CA GLY A 375 3.77 -17.11 17.69
C GLY A 375 2.45 -17.59 17.11
N GLY A 376 1.32 -17.07 17.60
CA GLY A 376 0.01 -17.26 16.97
C GLY A 376 -0.05 -16.62 15.58
N CYS A 377 -0.86 -17.21 14.69
CA CYS A 377 -0.91 -16.81 13.28
C CYS A 377 -2.35 -16.68 12.77
N PHE A 378 -2.64 -15.56 12.12
CA PHE A 378 -3.83 -15.38 11.29
C PHE A 378 -3.41 -15.43 9.82
N SER A 379 -4.11 -16.23 9.01
CA SER A 379 -3.87 -16.32 7.58
C SER A 379 -5.18 -16.20 6.82
N ASP A 380 -5.30 -15.20 5.95
CA ASP A 380 -6.39 -15.09 4.99
C ASP A 380 -5.90 -15.43 3.60
N SER A 381 -6.52 -16.43 2.97
CA SER A 381 -6.19 -16.93 1.64
C SER A 381 -7.34 -16.72 0.65
N GLY A 382 -8.08 -15.61 0.78
CA GLY A 382 -9.12 -15.16 -0.16
C GLY A 382 -10.55 -15.24 0.37
N ALA A 383 -10.75 -15.04 1.67
CA ALA A 383 -12.08 -15.02 2.26
C ALA A 383 -12.85 -13.73 1.97
N ASN A 384 -14.18 -13.82 2.06
CA ASN A 384 -15.07 -12.67 1.97
C ASN A 384 -15.06 -11.93 3.32
N ASN A 385 -14.27 -10.87 3.40
CA ASN A 385 -14.16 -10.03 4.59
C ASN A 385 -15.23 -8.94 4.63
N SER A 386 -15.87 -8.78 5.80
CA SER A 386 -16.73 -7.63 6.10
C SER A 386 -16.18 -6.90 7.31
N TRP A 387 -15.90 -5.60 7.14
CA TRP A 387 -15.38 -4.70 8.17
C TRP A 387 -16.46 -3.69 8.57
N ALA A 388 -16.75 -3.61 9.85
CA ALA A 388 -17.56 -2.55 10.45
C ALA A 388 -16.67 -1.52 11.15
N SER A 389 -17.24 -0.37 11.49
CA SER A 389 -16.53 0.74 12.12
C SER A 389 -15.79 0.32 13.39
N GLY A 390 -14.52 0.75 13.50
CA GLY A 390 -13.65 0.47 14.64
C GLY A 390 -13.18 -0.98 14.76
N SER A 391 -13.54 -1.88 13.84
CA SER A 391 -13.01 -3.26 13.86
C SER A 391 -11.54 -3.29 13.44
N PHE A 392 -10.73 -4.15 14.06
CA PHE A 392 -9.30 -4.18 13.76
C PHE A 392 -8.62 -5.53 13.96
N HIS A 393 -7.50 -5.70 13.28
CA HIS A 393 -6.57 -6.79 13.58
C HIS A 393 -5.30 -6.23 14.25
N ARG A 394 -4.75 -6.94 15.25
CA ARG A 394 -3.50 -6.56 15.90
C ARG A 394 -2.56 -7.75 16.09
N ALA A 395 -1.30 -7.61 15.69
CA ALA A 395 -0.27 -8.63 15.91
C ALA A 395 0.72 -8.18 16.98
N PHE A 396 0.96 -9.02 17.99
CA PHE A 396 1.89 -8.81 19.10
C PHE A 396 3.19 -9.61 18.93
N GLU A 397 4.16 -9.41 19.82
CA GLU A 397 5.53 -9.92 19.66
C GLU A 397 5.62 -11.38 19.17
N ASN A 398 6.43 -11.59 18.13
CA ASN A 398 6.68 -12.87 17.48
C ASN A 398 5.44 -13.55 16.87
N SER A 399 4.33 -12.84 16.64
CA SER A 399 3.14 -13.35 15.98
C SER A 399 3.02 -12.86 14.53
N GLU A 400 2.02 -13.39 13.81
CA GLU A 400 1.84 -13.10 12.39
C GLU A 400 0.38 -12.81 12.03
N ILE A 401 0.19 -11.87 11.10
CA ILE A 401 -1.01 -11.70 10.29
C ILE A 401 -0.58 -11.80 8.83
N GLY A 402 -1.16 -12.72 8.07
CA GLY A 402 -0.85 -12.95 6.67
C GLY A 402 -2.09 -12.86 5.77
N TYR A 403 -1.91 -12.24 4.60
CA TYR A 403 -2.91 -12.16 3.53
C TYR A 403 -2.30 -12.76 2.26
N TYR A 404 -3.01 -13.66 1.60
CA TYR A 404 -2.55 -14.45 0.46
C TYR A 404 -3.64 -14.59 -0.60
N GLY A 405 -3.26 -14.64 -1.87
CA GLY A 405 -4.20 -14.86 -2.97
C GLY A 405 -4.84 -13.57 -3.47
N ASN A 406 -6.19 -13.54 -3.52
CA ASN A 406 -6.96 -12.40 -4.06
C ASN A 406 -6.75 -11.12 -3.23
N ALA A 407 -7.17 -9.98 -3.79
CA ALA A 407 -7.14 -8.70 -3.07
C ALA A 407 -8.06 -8.72 -1.85
N ASP A 408 -7.58 -8.19 -0.72
CA ASP A 408 -8.38 -7.96 0.49
C ASP A 408 -8.53 -6.45 0.72
N THR A 409 -9.68 -6.02 1.23
CA THR A 409 -10.01 -4.60 1.44
C THR A 409 -10.47 -4.38 2.87
N ILE A 410 -9.69 -3.60 3.60
CA ILE A 410 -10.03 -3.01 4.89
C ILE A 410 -10.70 -1.66 4.59
N ASN A 411 -11.89 -1.44 5.14
CA ASN A 411 -12.68 -0.23 4.89
C ASN A 411 -13.55 0.12 6.09
N ASN A 412 -14.42 1.12 5.92
CA ASN A 412 -15.41 1.56 6.91
C ASN A 412 -14.80 1.93 8.27
N GLY A 413 -13.58 2.47 8.30
CA GLY A 413 -12.88 2.79 9.56
C GLY A 413 -12.21 1.60 10.25
N GLY A 414 -12.09 0.47 9.54
CA GLY A 414 -11.31 -0.68 10.00
C GLY A 414 -9.81 -0.41 9.95
N HIS A 415 -9.01 -1.11 10.76
CA HIS A 415 -7.56 -0.91 10.77
C HIS A 415 -6.76 -2.16 11.11
N ILE A 416 -5.45 -2.11 10.84
CA ILE A 416 -4.49 -3.15 11.20
C ILE A 416 -3.33 -2.51 11.96
N GLU A 417 -2.93 -3.11 13.08
CA GLU A 417 -1.77 -2.69 13.85
C GLU A 417 -0.75 -3.82 14.06
N ILE A 418 0.51 -3.57 13.71
CA ILE A 418 1.60 -4.53 13.89
C ILE A 418 2.53 -3.99 14.97
N MET A 419 2.65 -4.71 16.08
CA MET A 419 3.50 -4.34 17.20
C MET A 419 4.96 -4.75 16.96
N ALA A 420 5.85 -4.37 17.88
CA ALA A 420 7.26 -4.73 17.82
C ALA A 420 7.46 -6.24 17.65
N ASN A 421 8.42 -6.65 16.80
CA ASN A 421 8.75 -8.04 16.49
C ASN A 421 7.59 -8.90 15.91
N ALA A 422 6.44 -8.30 15.61
CA ALA A 422 5.34 -8.97 14.92
C ALA A 422 5.48 -8.83 13.41
N THR A 423 4.88 -9.75 12.64
CA THR A 423 5.01 -9.78 11.18
C THR A 423 3.67 -9.60 10.47
N LEU A 424 3.61 -8.68 9.51
CA LEU A 424 2.59 -8.64 8.45
C LEU A 424 3.15 -9.32 7.19
N LYS A 425 2.44 -10.32 6.65
CA LYS A 425 2.77 -10.94 5.36
C LYS A 425 1.71 -10.63 4.32
N VAL A 426 2.17 -10.28 3.12
CA VAL A 426 1.33 -10.14 1.93
C VAL A 426 1.91 -11.05 0.86
N GLY A 427 1.17 -12.07 0.45
CA GLY A 427 1.61 -13.11 -0.47
C GLY A 427 1.79 -12.63 -1.91
N ASP A 428 2.30 -13.51 -2.77
CA ASP A 428 2.48 -13.22 -4.20
C ASP A 428 1.16 -12.79 -4.85
N ASN A 429 1.23 -11.81 -5.76
CA ASN A 429 0.10 -11.23 -6.49
C ASN A 429 -1.06 -10.72 -5.60
N THR A 430 -0.80 -10.51 -4.30
CA THR A 430 -1.81 -10.10 -3.33
C THR A 430 -1.78 -8.58 -3.16
N THR A 431 -2.95 -7.94 -3.17
CA THR A 431 -3.11 -6.51 -2.85
C THR A 431 -3.88 -6.37 -1.55
N LEU A 432 -3.26 -5.78 -0.54
CA LEU A 432 -3.93 -5.42 0.72
C LEU A 432 -4.35 -3.95 0.65
N THR A 433 -5.64 -3.68 0.55
CA THR A 433 -6.17 -2.32 0.34
C THR A 433 -6.75 -1.75 1.62
N PHE A 434 -6.36 -0.53 1.97
CA PHE A 434 -7.00 0.31 2.97
C PHE A 434 -7.75 1.42 2.24
N ASP A 435 -9.08 1.45 2.41
CA ASP A 435 -9.98 2.29 1.63
C ASP A 435 -10.91 3.12 2.54
N GLY A 436 -10.98 4.43 2.28
CA GLY A 436 -11.88 5.35 2.96
C GLY A 436 -11.26 6.06 4.17
N ALA A 437 -11.77 7.25 4.48
CA ALA A 437 -11.39 8.03 5.66
C ALA A 437 -11.61 7.24 6.97
N GLY A 438 -10.68 7.39 7.91
CA GLY A 438 -10.69 6.67 9.20
C GLY A 438 -10.14 5.24 9.14
N THR A 439 -9.95 4.68 7.94
CA THR A 439 -9.28 3.39 7.73
C THR A 439 -7.76 3.59 7.74
N TYR A 440 -7.00 2.74 8.45
CA TYR A 440 -5.55 2.92 8.54
C TYR A 440 -4.71 1.66 8.78
N LEU A 441 -3.42 1.76 8.45
CA LEU A 441 -2.37 0.81 8.82
C LEU A 441 -1.40 1.45 9.80
N LYS A 442 -1.11 0.77 10.91
CA LYS A 442 -0.10 1.20 11.88
C LYS A 442 1.00 0.14 12.04
N LEU A 443 2.24 0.54 11.78
CA LEU A 443 3.43 -0.31 11.93
C LEU A 443 4.30 0.31 13.03
N ASN A 444 4.34 -0.34 14.19
CA ASN A 444 5.09 0.14 15.35
C ASN A 444 6.59 -0.19 15.21
N PRO A 445 7.46 0.43 16.02
CA PRO A 445 8.89 0.17 16.00
C PRO A 445 9.23 -1.32 16.08
N LYS A 446 10.19 -1.76 15.26
CA LYS A 446 10.65 -3.15 15.10
C LYS A 446 9.62 -4.12 14.51
N SER A 447 8.50 -3.65 14.00
CA SER A 447 7.59 -4.50 13.22
C SER A 447 8.21 -4.89 11.87
N ILE A 448 7.73 -6.02 11.31
CA ILE A 448 8.27 -6.61 10.08
C ILE A 448 7.14 -6.73 9.06
N VAL A 449 7.36 -6.25 7.86
CA VAL A 449 6.48 -6.46 6.70
C VAL A 449 7.22 -7.33 5.70
N LYS A 450 6.56 -8.41 5.23
CA LYS A 450 7.08 -9.31 4.19
C LYS A 450 6.14 -9.32 2.98
N LEU A 451 6.69 -9.04 1.81
CA LEU A 451 5.95 -8.84 0.56
C LEU A 451 6.35 -9.85 -0.50
N GLY A 452 5.38 -10.59 -1.04
CA GLY A 452 5.56 -11.49 -2.18
C GLY A 452 5.87 -10.76 -3.49
N HIS A 453 6.13 -11.54 -4.54
CA HIS A 453 6.29 -11.02 -5.89
C HIS A 453 4.98 -10.37 -6.35
N ASN A 454 5.04 -9.16 -6.93
CA ASN A 454 3.89 -8.35 -7.32
C ASN A 454 2.86 -8.11 -6.17
N ALA A 455 3.28 -8.24 -4.91
CA ALA A 455 2.48 -7.87 -3.75
C ALA A 455 2.51 -6.37 -3.52
N LYS A 456 1.44 -5.81 -2.92
CA LYS A 456 1.42 -4.39 -2.51
C LYS A 456 0.43 -4.12 -1.38
N ILE A 457 0.75 -3.10 -0.58
CA ILE A 457 -0.18 -2.46 0.36
C ILE A 457 -0.67 -1.17 -0.29
N GLN A 458 -1.97 -1.03 -0.50
CA GLN A 458 -2.57 0.14 -1.13
C GLN A 458 -3.31 1.01 -0.11
N ILE A 459 -3.00 2.30 -0.05
CA ILE A 459 -3.65 3.30 0.82
C ILE A 459 -4.41 4.27 -0.08
N ARG A 460 -5.75 4.30 0.00
CA ARG A 460 -6.57 5.09 -0.94
C ARG A 460 -7.80 5.75 -0.34
N ASN A 461 -8.34 6.73 -1.08
CA ASN A 461 -9.60 7.44 -0.79
C ASN A 461 -9.70 7.96 0.65
N GLY A 462 -8.66 8.64 1.13
CA GLY A 462 -8.65 9.19 2.50
C GLY A 462 -8.14 8.24 3.59
N ALA A 463 -7.82 6.98 3.28
CA ALA A 463 -7.14 6.08 4.22
C ALA A 463 -5.72 6.58 4.54
N THR A 464 -5.18 6.14 5.68
CA THR A 464 -3.86 6.62 6.16
C THR A 464 -2.90 5.50 6.58
N ILE A 465 -1.61 5.82 6.64
CA ILE A 465 -0.57 4.94 7.18
C ILE A 465 0.33 5.69 8.17
N ASN A 466 0.69 5.01 9.26
CA ASN A 466 1.76 5.40 10.16
C ASN A 466 2.75 4.24 10.30
N ALA A 467 3.93 4.41 9.72
CA ALA A 467 5.04 3.47 9.82
C ALA A 467 6.25 4.14 10.46
N ASP A 468 6.68 3.62 11.60
CA ASP A 468 7.87 4.10 12.31
C ASP A 468 8.78 2.94 12.70
N SER A 469 10.06 3.05 12.35
CA SER A 469 11.13 2.16 12.82
C SER A 469 10.89 0.68 12.46
N CYS A 470 10.26 0.42 11.31
CA CYS A 470 9.90 -0.93 10.84
C CYS A 470 10.72 -1.37 9.62
N SER A 471 10.63 -2.66 9.25
CA SER A 471 11.33 -3.19 8.07
C SER A 471 10.38 -3.78 7.03
N PHE A 472 10.61 -3.43 5.77
CA PHE A 472 9.94 -4.01 4.60
C PHE A 472 10.92 -4.89 3.85
N ASN A 473 10.58 -6.18 3.75
CA ASN A 473 11.43 -7.20 3.16
C ASN A 473 10.67 -8.00 2.11
N LYS A 474 11.39 -8.58 1.15
CA LYS A 474 10.80 -9.56 0.24
C LYS A 474 10.40 -10.86 0.96
N LEU A 475 9.35 -11.49 0.48
CA LEU A 475 8.95 -12.85 0.83
C LEU A 475 9.57 -13.79 -0.22
N GLY A 476 10.51 -14.62 0.21
CA GLY A 476 11.21 -15.56 -0.69
C GLY A 476 12.41 -14.96 -1.42
N SER A 477 12.76 -15.52 -2.58
CA SER A 477 14.00 -15.21 -3.30
C SER A 477 13.87 -14.07 -4.31
N ILE A 478 12.68 -13.85 -4.87
CA ILE A 478 12.38 -12.85 -5.92
C ILE A 478 12.13 -11.48 -5.28
N TYR A 479 12.52 -10.39 -5.95
CA TYR A 479 12.22 -9.02 -5.52
C TYR A 479 10.71 -8.79 -5.42
N ALA A 480 10.30 -8.02 -4.41
CA ALA A 480 8.96 -7.45 -4.38
C ALA A 480 8.92 -6.22 -5.30
N ASP A 481 7.88 -6.11 -6.12
CA ASP A 481 7.77 -5.02 -7.09
C ASP A 481 7.38 -3.70 -6.41
N TYR A 482 6.52 -3.78 -5.39
CA TYR A 482 5.98 -2.65 -4.64
C TYR A 482 6.02 -2.94 -3.14
N ALA A 483 6.00 -1.89 -2.32
CA ALA A 483 5.66 -2.01 -0.90
C ALA A 483 4.39 -1.22 -0.55
N ILE A 484 4.45 0.11 -0.61
CA ILE A 484 3.31 0.99 -0.33
C ILE A 484 2.91 1.74 -1.61
N VAL A 485 1.64 1.66 -1.95
CA VAL A 485 1.02 2.33 -3.09
C VAL A 485 -0.06 3.29 -2.61
N PHE A 486 0.12 4.59 -2.83
CA PHE A 486 -0.86 5.61 -2.48
C PHE A 486 -1.77 5.94 -3.67
N ASP A 487 -3.04 6.18 -3.41
CA ASP A 487 -4.00 6.62 -4.43
C ASP A 487 -5.05 7.53 -3.80
N ASN A 488 -4.82 8.84 -3.84
CA ASN A 488 -5.62 9.83 -3.09
C ASN A 488 -5.71 9.49 -1.58
N PRO A 489 -4.57 9.32 -0.87
CA PRO A 489 -4.58 8.99 0.55
C PRO A 489 -5.06 10.18 1.40
N GLY A 490 -5.44 9.92 2.65
CA GLY A 490 -5.79 10.99 3.61
C GLY A 490 -4.59 11.84 4.00
N ALA A 491 -4.81 12.89 4.79
CA ALA A 491 -3.73 13.66 5.38
C ALA A 491 -2.93 12.85 6.42
N ASN A 492 -1.73 13.33 6.78
CA ASN A 492 -0.93 12.84 7.92
C ASN A 492 -0.36 11.42 7.75
N ASN A 493 -0.07 10.99 6.52
CA ASN A 493 0.70 9.78 6.31
C ASN A 493 2.14 9.98 6.79
N THR A 494 2.67 8.99 7.51
CA THR A 494 4.04 9.01 8.04
C THR A 494 4.75 7.70 7.69
N VAL A 495 5.94 7.82 7.12
CA VAL A 495 6.87 6.71 6.88
C VAL A 495 8.25 7.15 7.36
N SER A 496 8.66 6.63 8.52
CA SER A 496 9.81 7.17 9.25
C SER A 496 10.71 6.07 9.80
N ASN A 497 12.03 6.30 9.79
CA ASN A 497 13.01 5.36 10.37
C ASN A 497 12.91 3.93 9.82
N CYS A 498 12.31 3.73 8.64
CA CYS A 498 12.05 2.41 8.08
C CYS A 498 13.20 1.95 7.18
N THR A 499 13.36 0.63 7.06
CA THR A 499 14.26 0.02 6.06
C THR A 499 13.45 -0.68 4.99
N PHE A 500 13.71 -0.37 3.72
CA PHE A 500 13.17 -1.07 2.56
C PHE A 500 14.30 -1.84 1.89
N ASP A 501 14.29 -3.16 1.99
CA ASP A 501 15.35 -4.01 1.45
C ASP A 501 14.87 -4.81 0.24
N ASN A 502 15.57 -4.65 -0.89
CA ASN A 502 15.33 -5.40 -2.11
C ASN A 502 13.89 -5.28 -2.64
N ILE A 503 13.37 -4.05 -2.66
CA ILE A 503 12.06 -3.71 -3.23
C ILE A 503 12.28 -2.77 -4.42
N LEU A 504 11.60 -3.01 -5.54
CA LEU A 504 11.77 -2.21 -6.75
C LEU A 504 11.16 -0.81 -6.60
N LYS A 505 9.95 -0.71 -6.06
CA LYS A 505 9.24 0.56 -5.83
C LYS A 505 8.71 0.62 -4.39
N PRO A 506 9.56 0.97 -3.41
CA PRO A 506 9.18 1.06 -2.01
C PRO A 506 7.96 1.94 -1.78
N LEU A 507 8.01 3.18 -2.27
CA LEU A 507 6.91 4.14 -2.20
C LEU A 507 6.52 4.55 -3.61
N SER A 508 5.25 4.35 -3.95
CA SER A 508 4.70 4.84 -5.21
C SER A 508 3.27 5.33 -5.04
N GLY A 509 2.76 6.13 -5.95
CA GLY A 509 1.36 6.53 -5.87
C GLY A 509 0.95 7.69 -6.73
N ARG A 510 -0.35 8.00 -6.61
CA ARG A 510 -1.01 9.10 -7.29
C ARG A 510 -1.66 10.03 -6.27
N ASN A 511 -1.63 11.33 -6.57
CA ASN A 511 -2.31 12.37 -5.78
C ASN A 511 -1.86 12.36 -4.32
N VAL A 512 -0.55 12.25 -4.14
CA VAL A 512 0.11 12.25 -2.83
C VAL A 512 0.51 13.68 -2.51
N PHE A 513 -0.36 14.39 -1.79
CA PHE A 513 -0.16 15.78 -1.42
C PHE A 513 0.37 15.96 0.01
N SER A 514 0.14 14.97 0.89
CA SER A 514 0.56 14.98 2.29
C SER A 514 1.20 13.65 2.67
N LEU A 515 2.53 13.70 2.88
CA LEU A 515 3.33 12.58 3.37
C LEU A 515 4.58 13.13 4.04
N THR A 516 4.84 12.63 5.24
CA THR A 516 6.09 12.83 5.95
C THR A 516 6.94 11.57 5.81
N CYS A 517 7.98 11.64 5.00
CA CYS A 517 8.91 10.55 4.69
C CYS A 517 10.31 10.92 5.19
N HIS A 518 10.73 10.40 6.35
CA HIS A 518 12.03 10.79 6.92
C HIS A 518 12.87 9.68 7.51
N HIS A 519 14.19 9.83 7.45
CA HIS A 519 15.15 8.91 8.08
C HIS A 519 15.01 7.45 7.61
N ASN A 520 14.55 7.22 6.38
CA ASN A 520 14.40 5.87 5.84
C ASN A 520 15.63 5.41 5.06
N ASP A 521 15.92 4.11 5.12
CA ASP A 521 16.94 3.44 4.31
C ASP A 521 16.29 2.67 3.17
N PHE A 522 16.45 3.16 1.94
CA PHE A 522 16.00 2.52 0.71
C PHE A 522 17.16 1.77 0.05
N ASN A 523 17.24 0.46 0.29
CA ASN A 523 18.18 -0.45 -0.35
C ASN A 523 17.52 -1.07 -1.59
N LEU A 524 17.60 -0.35 -2.72
CA LEU A 524 16.86 -0.70 -3.93
C LEU A 524 17.45 -1.93 -4.62
N GLY A 525 16.58 -2.86 -5.00
CA GLY A 525 16.94 -4.01 -5.82
C GLY A 525 17.05 -3.66 -7.31
N SER A 526 18.03 -4.23 -8.02
CA SER A 526 18.20 -4.14 -9.49
C SER A 526 18.59 -2.78 -10.10
N THR A 527 18.86 -2.77 -11.42
CA THR A 527 19.08 -1.57 -12.25
C THR A 527 17.82 -0.75 -12.50
N ASN A 528 16.63 -1.24 -12.11
CA ASN A 528 15.33 -0.64 -12.47
C ASN A 528 14.55 -0.10 -11.25
N GLY A 529 15.13 -0.18 -10.05
CA GLY A 529 14.46 0.30 -8.83
C GLY A 529 14.22 1.81 -8.83
N ILE A 530 13.07 2.25 -8.30
CA ILE A 530 12.72 3.65 -8.10
C ILE A 530 12.35 3.83 -6.63
N GLY A 531 13.08 4.64 -5.87
CA GLY A 531 12.87 4.80 -4.44
C GLY A 531 11.50 5.39 -4.10
N ILE A 532 11.22 6.58 -4.64
CA ILE A 532 9.93 7.27 -4.54
C ILE A 532 9.41 7.58 -5.94
N LEU A 533 8.16 7.23 -6.22
CA LEU A 533 7.48 7.49 -7.50
C LEU A 533 6.08 8.08 -7.26
N PHE A 534 5.95 9.40 -7.28
CA PHE A 534 4.64 10.07 -7.13
C PHE A 534 4.23 10.83 -8.40
N GLN A 535 2.96 10.68 -8.78
CA GLN A 535 2.36 11.28 -9.96
C GLN A 535 1.04 11.95 -9.60
N ASN A 536 1.01 13.28 -9.55
CA ASN A 536 -0.12 14.05 -9.07
C ASN A 536 -0.84 14.75 -10.23
N PHE A 537 -2.16 14.64 -10.25
CA PHE A 537 -3.10 15.30 -11.15
C PHE A 537 -4.42 15.49 -10.40
N ALA A 538 -5.08 16.64 -10.52
CA ALA A 538 -6.20 16.98 -9.64
C ALA A 538 -7.26 15.86 -9.58
N ALA A 539 -7.47 15.33 -8.37
CA ALA A 539 -8.61 14.46 -8.08
C ALA A 539 -9.88 15.32 -7.92
N GLU A 540 -11.05 14.74 -8.19
CA GLU A 540 -12.37 15.36 -7.97
C GLU A 540 -12.69 15.66 -6.49
N SER A 541 -11.74 15.44 -5.56
CA SER A 541 -11.91 15.57 -4.12
C SER A 541 -10.83 16.48 -3.53
N GLY A 542 -11.27 17.36 -2.63
CA GLY A 542 -10.63 18.62 -2.24
C GLY A 542 -9.13 18.71 -1.97
N SER A 543 -8.62 19.94 -2.07
CA SER A 543 -7.25 20.33 -1.74
C SER A 543 -6.90 19.92 -0.31
N LEU A 544 -6.15 18.82 -0.17
CA LEU A 544 -5.35 18.61 1.02
C LEU A 544 -4.21 19.64 1.00
N PRO A 545 -3.88 20.28 2.13
CA PRO A 545 -2.71 21.15 2.18
C PRO A 545 -1.46 20.37 1.78
N TYR A 546 -0.70 20.90 0.81
CA TYR A 546 0.56 20.30 0.38
C TYR A 546 1.56 20.27 1.53
N ASN A 547 1.84 19.07 2.02
CA ASN A 547 2.79 18.78 3.09
C ASN A 547 3.55 17.50 2.72
N LEU A 548 4.29 17.56 1.60
CA LEU A 548 5.12 16.47 1.12
C LEU A 548 6.57 16.72 1.53
N ASN A 549 6.96 16.13 2.66
CA ASN A 549 8.30 16.25 3.24
C ASN A 549 9.07 14.95 3.03
N ILE A 550 10.19 15.04 2.33
CA ILE A 550 11.10 13.92 2.08
C ILE A 550 12.45 14.34 2.66
N THR A 551 12.78 13.87 3.86
CA THR A 551 13.94 14.40 4.59
C THR A 551 14.85 13.36 5.21
N SER A 552 16.17 13.56 5.16
CA SER A 552 17.16 12.70 5.81
C SER A 552 17.08 11.21 5.43
N ASN A 553 16.60 10.88 4.23
CA ASN A 553 16.53 9.52 3.74
C ASN A 553 17.83 9.12 3.02
N LYS A 554 18.07 7.82 2.94
CA LYS A 554 19.21 7.25 2.23
C LYS A 554 18.73 6.32 1.14
N PHE A 555 19.09 6.62 -0.11
CA PHE A 555 18.78 5.81 -1.28
C PHE A 555 20.06 5.17 -1.81
N LEU A 556 20.13 3.84 -1.76
CA LEU A 556 21.24 3.06 -2.26
C LEU A 556 20.82 2.24 -3.48
N ASN A 557 21.60 2.33 -4.55
CA ASN A 557 21.37 1.69 -5.86
C ASN A 557 20.09 2.20 -6.55
N GLY A 558 19.63 1.50 -7.59
CA GLY A 558 18.41 1.83 -8.34
C GLY A 558 18.61 2.77 -9.54
N TYR A 559 17.57 2.83 -10.38
CA TYR A 559 17.47 3.70 -11.54
C TYR A 559 17.12 5.14 -11.16
N ILE A 560 16.19 5.35 -10.21
CA ILE A 560 15.81 6.69 -9.75
C ILE A 560 15.73 6.70 -8.22
N GLY A 561 16.35 7.69 -7.57
CA GLY A 561 16.15 7.91 -6.14
C GLY A 561 14.74 8.43 -5.87
N ILE A 562 14.45 9.63 -6.38
CA ILE A 562 13.18 10.33 -6.19
C ILE A 562 12.61 10.78 -7.53
N PHE A 563 11.37 10.42 -7.83
CA PHE A 563 10.57 10.98 -8.91
C PHE A 563 9.29 11.60 -8.36
N LEU A 564 9.09 12.90 -8.62
CA LEU A 564 7.85 13.62 -8.34
C LEU A 564 7.36 14.30 -9.61
N GLY A 565 6.11 14.04 -10.01
CA GLY A 565 5.54 14.61 -11.22
C GLY A 565 4.16 15.21 -11.01
N GLY A 566 4.02 16.52 -11.23
CA GLY A 566 2.75 17.19 -11.47
C GLY A 566 2.33 17.11 -12.94
N TYR A 567 1.04 16.94 -13.18
CA TYR A 567 0.45 16.83 -14.52
C TYR A 567 -0.79 17.71 -14.62
N ALA A 568 -1.16 18.04 -15.87
CA ALA A 568 -2.41 18.68 -16.32
C ALA A 568 -2.98 19.85 -15.49
N SER A 569 -3.32 19.64 -14.23
CA SER A 569 -3.94 20.57 -13.29
C SER A 569 -3.12 20.81 -12.01
N ASP A 570 -2.08 20.04 -11.70
CA ASP A 570 -1.36 20.13 -10.43
C ASP A 570 0.11 20.55 -10.61
N ASN A 571 0.56 21.42 -9.70
CA ASN A 571 1.97 21.61 -9.42
C ASN A 571 2.30 20.89 -8.10
N VAL A 572 3.37 20.09 -8.07
CA VAL A 572 3.78 19.40 -6.84
C VAL A 572 4.60 20.36 -6.00
N ILE A 573 4.23 20.59 -4.74
CA ILE A 573 5.07 21.34 -3.80
C ILE A 573 5.70 20.36 -2.83
N ALA A 574 7.03 20.20 -2.90
CA ALA A 574 7.77 19.24 -2.08
C ALA A 574 8.95 19.89 -1.34
N TYR A 575 9.21 19.40 -0.14
CA TYR A 575 10.38 19.75 0.65
C TYR A 575 11.32 18.54 0.72
N ILE A 576 12.40 18.60 -0.07
CA ILE A 576 13.43 17.55 -0.16
C ILE A 576 14.68 18.07 0.55
N ASP A 577 15.09 17.45 1.66
CA ASP A 577 16.16 17.99 2.49
C ASP A 577 17.03 16.93 3.17
N HIS A 578 18.35 17.12 3.19
CA HIS A 578 19.32 16.20 3.82
C HIS A 578 19.29 14.75 3.28
N ASP A 579 18.73 14.51 2.09
CA ASP A 579 18.70 13.17 1.50
C ASP A 579 20.06 12.77 0.93
N THR A 580 20.42 11.50 1.09
CA THR A 580 21.64 10.90 0.54
C THR A 580 21.27 9.90 -0.56
N ILE A 581 21.60 10.19 -1.80
CA ILE A 581 21.31 9.35 -2.96
C ILE A 581 22.62 8.87 -3.58
N ILE A 582 22.84 7.55 -3.58
CA ILE A 582 24.03 6.92 -4.15
C ILE A 582 23.57 5.86 -5.18
N SER A 583 23.60 6.23 -6.45
CA SER A 583 23.22 5.34 -7.55
C SER A 583 24.44 4.84 -8.32
N ASN A 584 24.53 3.50 -8.43
CA ASN A 584 25.58 2.76 -9.13
C ASN A 584 25.10 2.12 -10.45
N THR A 585 23.81 2.25 -10.76
CA THR A 585 23.15 1.67 -11.94
C THR A 585 22.55 2.82 -12.74
N GLY A 586 22.82 2.92 -14.05
CA GLY A 586 22.50 4.12 -14.87
C GLY A 586 21.10 4.68 -14.60
N GLY A 587 20.93 5.99 -14.39
CA GLY A 587 19.74 6.50 -13.73
C GLY A 587 19.69 8.01 -13.42
N TRP A 588 18.69 8.47 -12.67
CA TRP A 588 18.58 9.86 -12.17
C TRP A 588 18.70 9.86 -10.64
N GLY A 589 19.39 10.84 -10.05
CA GLY A 589 19.33 11.01 -8.60
C GLY A 589 17.92 11.44 -8.19
N ILE A 590 17.55 12.65 -8.61
CA ILE A 590 16.23 13.23 -8.41
C ILE A 590 15.68 13.69 -9.76
N ALA A 591 14.41 13.42 -10.03
CA ALA A 591 13.69 13.81 -11.23
C ALA A 591 12.36 14.49 -10.86
N LEU A 592 12.21 15.76 -11.20
CA LEU A 592 11.06 16.58 -10.84
C LEU A 592 10.38 17.15 -12.09
N LYS A 593 9.08 16.89 -12.26
CA LYS A 593 8.24 17.48 -13.32
C LYS A 593 7.14 18.31 -12.68
N LYS A 594 6.96 19.58 -13.10
CA LYS A 594 6.01 20.53 -12.49
C LYS A 594 6.06 20.40 -10.96
N CYS A 595 7.25 20.62 -10.41
CA CYS A 595 7.50 20.59 -8.98
C CYS A 595 8.17 21.89 -8.55
N ASN A 596 7.63 22.47 -7.48
CA ASN A 596 8.18 23.60 -6.76
C ASN A 596 8.50 23.20 -5.32
N GLY A 597 8.96 24.17 -4.52
CA GLY A 597 9.38 23.96 -3.14
C GLY A 597 10.90 24.00 -3.03
N ASN A 598 11.50 23.05 -2.33
CA ASN A 598 12.92 23.11 -1.96
C ASN A 598 13.63 21.78 -2.18
N VAL A 599 14.87 21.85 -2.67
CA VAL A 599 15.85 20.76 -2.61
C VAL A 599 17.08 21.29 -1.90
N LYS A 600 17.31 20.84 -0.66
CA LYS A 600 18.33 21.40 0.22
C LYS A 600 19.24 20.32 0.81
N ASN A 601 20.48 20.72 1.12
CA ASN A 601 21.47 19.93 1.89
C ASN A 601 21.65 18.47 1.45
N SER A 602 21.28 18.14 0.21
CA SER A 602 21.22 16.74 -0.24
C SER A 602 22.53 16.33 -0.88
N TYR A 603 22.95 15.09 -0.66
CA TYR A 603 24.14 14.50 -1.25
C TYR A 603 23.72 13.53 -2.36
N ILE A 604 24.01 13.86 -3.61
CA ILE A 604 23.63 13.07 -4.79
C ILE A 604 24.88 12.61 -5.51
N LYS A 605 25.14 11.30 -5.53
CA LYS A 605 26.24 10.70 -6.25
C LYS A 605 25.75 9.69 -7.28
N THR A 606 26.07 9.92 -8.55
CA THR A 606 25.73 9.03 -9.67
C THR A 606 27.00 8.59 -10.41
N ASN A 607 27.18 7.27 -10.57
CA ASN A 607 28.43 6.68 -11.09
C ASN A 607 28.32 6.07 -12.51
N SER A 608 27.11 6.02 -13.09
CA SER A 608 26.87 5.16 -14.27
C SER A 608 26.23 5.85 -15.48
N ILE A 609 25.12 6.61 -15.42
CA ILE A 609 24.57 7.40 -16.57
C ILE A 609 23.49 8.42 -16.10
N ASN A 610 23.21 9.44 -16.93
CA ASN A 610 22.17 10.50 -16.94
C ASN A 610 22.37 11.68 -15.97
N TYR A 611 21.50 11.95 -14.99
CA TYR A 611 21.52 13.27 -14.31
C TYR A 611 21.50 13.15 -12.80
N GLY A 612 22.25 14.03 -12.11
CA GLY A 612 22.13 14.14 -10.66
C GLY A 612 20.73 14.67 -10.28
N LEU A 613 20.37 15.81 -10.85
CA LEU A 613 19.06 16.44 -10.70
C LEU A 613 18.47 16.78 -12.07
N GLY A 614 17.23 16.36 -12.31
CA GLY A 614 16.45 16.66 -13.51
C GLY A 614 15.22 17.47 -13.21
N LEU A 615 15.05 18.62 -13.86
CA LEU A 615 13.93 19.52 -13.68
C LEU A 615 13.21 19.75 -15.01
N TRP A 616 11.90 19.47 -15.05
CA TRP A 616 11.02 19.75 -16.18
C TRP A 616 9.86 20.64 -15.73
N ASN A 617 9.76 21.85 -16.29
CA ASN A 617 8.80 22.87 -15.86
C ASN A 617 8.75 23.02 -14.32
N SER A 618 9.90 22.91 -13.66
CA SER A 618 10.02 22.85 -12.20
C SER A 618 10.92 23.97 -11.71
N ASN A 619 10.52 24.67 -10.65
CA ASN A 619 11.25 25.84 -10.14
C ASN A 619 11.54 25.74 -8.63
N PRO A 620 12.17 24.65 -8.14
CA PRO A 620 12.54 24.55 -6.73
C PRO A 620 13.68 25.51 -6.38
N ASN A 621 13.76 25.89 -5.11
CA ASN A 621 14.96 26.50 -4.53
C ASN A 621 16.02 25.42 -4.30
N LEU A 622 17.24 25.64 -4.79
CA LEU A 622 18.36 24.71 -4.62
C LEU A 622 19.39 25.30 -3.66
N TYR A 623 19.57 24.70 -2.48
CA TYR A 623 20.48 25.19 -1.46
C TYR A 623 21.44 24.10 -0.94
N LYS A 624 22.75 24.39 -0.89
CA LYS A 624 23.76 23.52 -0.26
C LYS A 624 23.76 22.05 -0.72
N ASN A 625 23.26 21.76 -1.91
CA ASN A 625 23.30 20.40 -2.44
C ASN A 625 24.71 20.05 -2.90
N TYR A 626 25.15 18.82 -2.67
CA TYR A 626 26.38 18.27 -3.23
C TYR A 626 26.03 17.24 -4.30
N ILE A 627 26.20 17.60 -5.57
CA ILE A 627 25.85 16.77 -6.71
C ILE A 627 27.13 16.33 -7.43
N TRP A 628 27.48 15.07 -7.28
CA TRP A 628 28.62 14.43 -7.91
C TRP A 628 28.16 13.50 -9.02
N ASN A 629 28.45 13.88 -10.27
CA ASN A 629 28.28 13.01 -11.44
C ASN A 629 29.66 12.57 -11.97
N ASN A 630 30.00 11.28 -11.79
CA ASN A 630 31.22 10.67 -12.33
C ASN A 630 30.83 9.66 -13.40
N ASN A 631 30.80 10.10 -14.66
CA ASN A 631 30.51 9.24 -15.80
C ASN A 631 31.74 9.11 -16.72
N SER A 632 32.13 7.88 -17.03
CA SER A 632 33.18 7.54 -18.00
C SER A 632 32.65 7.31 -19.43
N GLN A 633 31.34 7.22 -19.63
CA GLN A 633 30.70 6.98 -20.93
C GLN A 633 30.34 8.28 -21.66
N ALA A 634 30.75 8.36 -22.93
CA ALA A 634 30.97 9.60 -23.65
C ALA A 634 29.72 10.42 -24.05
N ASN A 635 28.47 9.95 -23.90
CA ASN A 635 27.36 10.57 -24.63
C ASN A 635 26.08 10.98 -23.87
N LEU A 636 25.91 10.70 -22.57
CA LEU A 636 24.70 11.10 -21.82
C LEU A 636 25.00 11.50 -20.37
N GLY A 637 24.59 12.70 -19.96
CA GLY A 637 24.43 13.08 -18.56
C GLY A 637 25.05 14.39 -18.10
N ASN A 638 24.51 15.05 -17.06
CA ASN A 638 24.98 16.32 -16.46
C ASN A 638 24.75 16.32 -14.93
N SER A 639 25.38 17.23 -14.16
CA SER A 639 25.04 17.34 -12.73
C SER A 639 23.57 17.78 -12.57
N VAL A 640 23.16 18.81 -13.31
CA VAL A 640 21.80 19.36 -13.33
C VAL A 640 21.31 19.51 -14.78
N TYR A 641 20.08 19.04 -15.05
CA TYR A 641 19.37 19.21 -16.32
C TYR A 641 18.11 20.04 -16.12
N LEU A 642 17.96 21.09 -16.93
CA LEU A 642 16.85 22.04 -16.85
C LEU A 642 16.10 22.10 -18.17
N ALA A 643 14.82 21.72 -18.16
CA ALA A 643 13.91 21.87 -19.28
C ALA A 643 12.77 22.81 -18.89
N VAL A 644 12.74 23.99 -19.51
CA VAL A 644 11.82 25.11 -19.22
C VAL A 644 11.65 25.34 -17.71
N SER A 645 12.79 25.30 -17.01
CA SER A 645 12.89 25.33 -15.55
C SER A 645 13.78 26.51 -15.13
N ASN A 646 13.38 27.23 -14.09
CA ASN A 646 14.04 28.44 -13.63
C ASN A 646 14.22 28.36 -12.10
N PRO A 647 14.96 27.35 -11.60
CA PRO A 647 15.18 27.20 -10.16
C PRO A 647 15.98 28.39 -9.62
N LEU A 648 15.69 28.76 -8.37
CA LEU A 648 16.52 29.71 -7.63
C LEU A 648 17.78 28.98 -7.16
N MET A 649 18.95 29.59 -7.43
CA MET A 649 20.26 29.09 -7.02
C MET A 649 21.08 30.23 -6.40
N THR A 650 20.41 31.21 -5.81
CA THR A 650 20.99 32.38 -5.16
C THR A 650 20.17 32.78 -3.93
N PRO A 651 20.77 33.36 -2.87
CA PRO A 651 20.01 33.95 -1.78
C PRO A 651 19.11 35.09 -2.28
N ILE A 652 18.08 35.42 -1.51
CA ILE A 652 17.30 36.64 -1.74
C ILE A 652 17.86 37.77 -0.89
N LYS A 653 17.83 39.01 -1.40
CA LYS A 653 18.25 40.20 -0.65
C LYS A 653 17.08 40.81 0.10
N VAL A 654 17.23 40.97 1.41
CA VAL A 654 16.20 41.47 2.31
C VAL A 654 16.71 42.71 3.03
N GLN A 655 15.86 43.72 3.19
CA GLN A 655 16.18 44.88 3.99
C GLN A 655 16.11 44.54 5.49
N ASN A 656 17.18 44.78 6.24
CA ASN A 656 17.17 44.59 7.69
C ASN A 656 16.28 45.66 8.34
N GLN A 657 15.28 45.26 9.14
CA GLN A 657 14.35 46.20 9.78
C GLN A 657 15.01 47.08 10.87
N GLY A 658 16.25 46.80 11.27
CA GLY A 658 17.00 47.56 12.28
C GLY A 658 18.07 48.53 11.75
N ASN A 659 18.50 48.42 10.48
CA ASN A 659 19.56 49.24 9.87
C ASN A 659 19.31 49.41 8.36
N GLN A 660 19.81 50.49 7.73
CA GLN A 660 19.72 50.70 6.27
C GLN A 660 20.59 49.72 5.42
N GLN A 661 20.97 48.57 5.97
CA GLN A 661 21.79 47.56 5.29
C GLN A 661 20.93 46.37 4.83
N TYR A 662 21.27 45.84 3.66
CA TYR A 662 20.67 44.61 3.14
C TYR A 662 21.37 43.38 3.72
N GLN A 663 20.62 42.28 3.80
CA GLN A 663 21.10 40.98 4.23
C GLN A 663 20.71 39.92 3.20
N PHE A 664 21.52 38.88 3.09
CA PHE A 664 21.19 37.71 2.29
C PHE A 664 20.43 36.69 3.12
N TYR A 665 19.24 36.31 2.65
CA TYR A 665 18.47 35.18 3.14
C TYR A 665 18.74 33.96 2.25
N TRP A 666 19.41 32.96 2.81
CA TRP A 666 19.91 31.80 2.07
C TRP A 666 18.84 30.73 1.88
N LEU A 667 17.84 31.05 1.04
CA LEU A 667 16.83 30.09 0.56
C LEU A 667 17.37 29.16 -0.52
N ALA A 668 18.34 29.66 -1.31
CA ALA A 668 19.03 28.96 -2.37
C ALA A 668 20.49 29.44 -2.47
N GLY A 669 21.31 28.73 -3.26
CA GLY A 669 22.74 29.00 -3.43
C GLY A 669 23.65 27.99 -2.74
N SER A 670 24.95 28.24 -2.78
CA SER A 670 26.01 27.41 -2.16
C SER A 670 26.04 25.94 -2.62
N ASN A 671 25.47 25.64 -3.79
CA ASN A 671 25.45 24.27 -4.31
C ASN A 671 26.84 23.88 -4.81
N LYS A 672 27.22 22.62 -4.61
CA LYS A 672 28.48 22.04 -5.09
C LYS A 672 28.17 21.05 -6.21
N LEU A 673 28.45 21.44 -7.44
CA LEU A 673 28.23 20.63 -8.63
C LEU A 673 29.57 20.16 -9.17
N TYR A 674 29.77 18.84 -9.14
CA TYR A 674 30.95 18.19 -9.69
C TYR A 674 30.57 17.36 -10.92
N SER A 675 31.34 17.53 -11.99
CA SER A 675 31.15 16.79 -13.24
C SER A 675 32.50 16.46 -13.89
N ASP A 676 32.80 15.17 -14.06
CA ASP A 676 34.08 14.75 -14.65
C ASP A 676 34.12 14.99 -16.16
N ASN A 677 33.26 14.33 -16.93
CA ASN A 677 33.29 14.34 -18.40
C ASN A 677 32.07 15.00 -19.03
N LYS A 678 31.35 15.84 -18.28
CA LYS A 678 30.04 16.39 -18.67
C LYS A 678 29.85 17.84 -18.21
N ASP A 679 28.70 18.42 -18.53
CA ASP A 679 28.38 19.79 -18.09
C ASP A 679 27.91 19.80 -16.63
N ASN A 680 28.11 20.91 -15.92
CA ASN A 680 27.51 21.06 -14.59
C ASN A 680 26.01 21.36 -14.72
N ILE A 681 25.64 22.38 -15.52
CA ILE A 681 24.25 22.72 -15.80
C ILE A 681 24.00 22.70 -17.30
N HIS A 682 22.94 22.00 -17.70
CA HIS A 682 22.42 21.98 -19.06
C HIS A 682 21.06 22.65 -19.17
N PHE A 683 20.91 23.54 -20.14
CA PHE A 683 19.77 24.43 -20.31
C PHE A 683 19.00 24.08 -21.58
N THR A 684 17.71 23.78 -21.42
CA THR A 684 16.73 23.68 -22.51
C THR A 684 15.65 24.72 -22.26
N TYR A 685 15.83 25.91 -22.86
CA TYR A 685 14.94 27.08 -22.70
C TYR A 685 14.69 27.46 -21.23
N SER A 686 15.76 27.51 -20.45
CA SER A 686 15.74 27.64 -18.98
C SER A 686 16.61 28.82 -18.54
N LYS A 687 16.32 29.45 -17.40
CA LYS A 687 17.14 30.53 -16.84
C LYS A 687 17.16 30.44 -15.31
N PRO A 688 17.94 29.50 -14.74
CA PRO A 688 18.20 29.49 -13.30
C PRO A 688 18.81 30.83 -12.86
N VAL A 689 18.54 31.26 -11.64
CA VAL A 689 19.10 32.51 -11.10
C VAL A 689 20.38 32.20 -10.32
N LEU A 690 21.53 32.63 -10.85
CA LEU A 690 22.85 32.27 -10.35
C LEU A 690 23.64 33.43 -9.74
N ASP A 691 23.23 34.67 -9.99
CA ASP A 691 23.99 35.86 -9.59
C ASP A 691 24.06 35.98 -8.07
N HIS A 692 25.27 36.12 -7.53
CA HIS A 692 25.57 36.11 -6.09
C HIS A 692 25.25 34.79 -5.35
N GLY A 693 25.16 33.69 -6.09
CA GLY A 693 24.73 32.41 -5.52
C GLY A 693 25.78 31.62 -4.74
N GLU A 694 27.06 31.99 -4.80
CA GLU A 694 28.17 31.25 -4.17
C GLU A 694 28.22 29.75 -4.51
N ASN A 695 27.76 29.37 -5.70
CA ASN A 695 27.77 27.99 -6.15
C ASN A 695 29.17 27.57 -6.61
N TYR A 696 29.51 26.31 -6.38
CA TYR A 696 30.77 25.69 -6.73
C TYR A 696 30.60 24.78 -7.94
N PHE A 697 31.08 25.22 -9.09
CA PHE A 697 31.07 24.48 -10.34
C PHE A 697 32.46 23.88 -10.57
N THR A 698 32.58 22.57 -10.37
CA THR A 698 33.83 21.84 -10.57
C THR A 698 33.74 20.98 -11.81
N LYS A 699 34.73 21.12 -12.70
CA LYS A 699 34.90 20.25 -13.86
C LYS A 699 36.31 19.69 -13.99
N SER A 700 36.44 18.54 -14.66
CA SER A 700 37.76 18.09 -15.14
C SER A 700 38.19 18.88 -16.41
N ASN A 701 39.50 18.93 -16.69
CA ASN A 701 40.10 19.70 -17.79
C ASN A 701 39.76 19.20 -19.23
N SER A 702 38.62 18.54 -19.44
CA SER A 702 38.19 18.09 -20.77
C SER A 702 37.82 19.26 -21.71
N ALA A 703 38.20 19.12 -22.99
CA ALA A 703 37.97 20.11 -24.04
C ALA A 703 36.50 20.21 -24.49
N GLN A 704 35.67 19.21 -24.24
CA GLN A 704 34.30 19.11 -24.78
C GLN A 704 33.18 19.41 -23.76
N THR A 705 33.52 19.82 -22.53
CA THR A 705 32.56 20.03 -21.43
C THR A 705 32.55 21.49 -20.94
N TYR A 706 31.42 21.96 -20.41
CA TYR A 706 31.21 23.33 -19.95
C TYR A 706 30.66 23.37 -18.52
N HIS A 707 30.88 24.45 -17.78
CA HIS A 707 30.15 24.64 -16.53
C HIS A 707 28.67 24.90 -16.83
N LEU A 708 28.41 25.75 -17.84
CA LEU A 708 27.06 26.11 -18.29
C LEU A 708 26.92 25.87 -19.80
N TYR A 709 25.91 25.11 -20.21
CA TYR A 709 25.68 24.78 -21.63
C TYR A 709 24.20 24.79 -22.01
N GLY A 710 23.84 25.46 -23.10
CA GLY A 710 22.55 25.28 -23.76
C GLY A 710 21.78 26.58 -24.00
N ASN A 711 20.45 26.46 -24.10
CA ASN A 711 19.56 27.53 -24.48
C ASN A 711 18.91 28.21 -23.27
N VAL A 712 19.18 29.51 -23.10
CA VAL A 712 18.63 30.36 -22.04
C VAL A 712 17.26 30.91 -22.44
N SER A 713 16.33 31.00 -21.50
CA SER A 713 15.02 31.63 -21.73
C SER A 713 15.11 33.16 -21.83
N GLY A 714 14.25 33.74 -22.68
CA GLY A 714 14.09 35.18 -22.83
C GLY A 714 14.91 35.84 -23.95
N ASN A 715 14.91 37.17 -23.95
CA ASN A 715 15.48 38.00 -25.02
C ASN A 715 16.78 38.73 -24.63
N SER A 716 17.26 38.55 -23.39
CA SER A 716 18.51 39.18 -22.94
C SER A 716 19.72 38.49 -23.55
N THR A 717 20.66 39.25 -24.08
CA THR A 717 21.97 38.76 -24.52
C THR A 717 23.01 38.78 -23.40
N THR A 718 22.62 39.18 -22.17
CA THR A 718 23.47 39.20 -20.98
C THR A 718 22.89 38.28 -19.91
N TYR A 719 23.76 37.51 -19.26
CA TYR A 719 23.41 36.59 -18.17
C TYR A 719 24.39 36.75 -17.01
N TYR A 720 23.87 37.04 -15.82
CA TYR A 720 24.65 37.33 -14.62
C TYR A 720 24.82 36.08 -13.76
N ALA A 721 26.05 35.83 -13.32
CA ALA A 721 26.47 34.72 -12.46
C ALA A 721 27.70 35.12 -11.62
N ARG A 722 27.72 36.35 -11.09
CA ARG A 722 28.78 36.85 -10.21
C ARG A 722 28.83 36.06 -8.92
N ASP A 723 29.99 36.09 -8.27
CA ASP A 723 30.25 35.44 -6.98
C ASP A 723 29.82 33.97 -6.98
N ASN A 724 30.27 33.26 -8.02
CA ASN A 724 30.29 31.80 -8.07
C ASN A 724 31.73 31.32 -8.23
N CYS A 725 31.97 30.07 -7.86
CA CYS A 725 33.27 29.42 -7.90
C CYS A 725 33.37 28.52 -9.13
N TRP A 726 34.35 28.80 -10.00
CA TRP A 726 34.58 28.06 -11.24
C TRP A 726 35.89 27.29 -11.14
N VAL A 727 35.86 25.97 -11.00
CA VAL A 727 37.04 25.13 -10.77
C VAL A 727 37.31 24.24 -11.98
N GLY A 728 38.58 24.18 -12.44
CA GLY A 728 39.00 23.32 -13.55
C GLY A 728 39.22 24.00 -14.91
N ASN A 729 39.39 25.34 -14.94
CA ASN A 729 39.79 26.09 -16.14
C ASN A 729 40.43 27.45 -15.78
N GLY A 730 41.57 27.45 -15.10
CA GLY A 730 42.24 28.70 -14.68
C GLY A 730 41.33 29.61 -13.83
N ASN A 731 40.44 29.01 -13.05
CA ASN A 731 39.40 29.68 -12.25
C ASN A 731 38.42 30.59 -13.01
N SER A 732 38.21 30.34 -14.31
CA SER A 732 37.26 31.07 -15.15
C SER A 732 36.15 30.17 -15.69
N PRO A 733 34.91 30.68 -15.83
CA PRO A 733 33.79 29.91 -16.36
C PRO A 733 34.01 29.57 -17.83
N LYS A 734 34.08 28.29 -18.12
CA LYS A 734 33.83 27.75 -19.47
C LYS A 734 32.32 27.60 -19.70
N TYR A 735 31.76 28.25 -20.71
CA TYR A 735 30.32 28.22 -21.01
C TYR A 735 30.02 28.23 -22.52
N HIS A 736 28.82 27.76 -22.88
CA HIS A 736 28.25 27.91 -24.23
C HIS A 736 26.74 28.16 -24.10
N LEU A 737 26.34 29.42 -24.16
CA LEU A 737 24.96 29.84 -23.93
C LEU A 737 24.42 30.60 -25.14
N SER A 738 23.18 30.32 -25.50
CA SER A 738 22.43 31.01 -26.56
C SER A 738 20.99 31.23 -26.15
N ILE A 739 20.31 32.22 -26.75
CA ILE A 739 18.84 32.34 -26.67
C ILE A 739 18.18 31.62 -27.86
N THR A 740 16.84 31.60 -27.90
CA THR A 740 15.97 30.82 -28.81
C THR A 740 16.29 30.88 -30.32
N ASN A 741 17.05 31.88 -30.78
CA ASN A 741 17.47 32.05 -32.18
C ASN A 741 18.97 31.77 -32.41
N ASP A 742 19.60 30.99 -31.52
CA ASP A 742 21.04 30.70 -31.48
C ASP A 742 21.93 31.96 -31.39
N THR A 743 21.39 33.07 -30.89
CA THR A 743 22.19 34.27 -30.59
C THR A 743 23.01 34.00 -29.33
N PRO A 744 24.35 34.14 -29.37
CA PRO A 744 25.20 33.95 -28.20
C PRO A 744 24.84 34.89 -27.06
N VAL A 745 24.89 34.34 -25.83
CA VAL A 745 24.72 35.09 -24.59
C VAL A 745 26.08 35.40 -23.98
N THR A 746 26.27 36.63 -23.53
CA THR A 746 27.44 37.07 -22.79
C THR A 746 27.25 36.78 -21.32
N LEU A 747 28.20 36.06 -20.71
CA LEU A 747 28.19 35.71 -19.29
C LEU A 747 28.99 36.76 -18.49
N ILE A 748 28.40 37.30 -17.44
CA ILE A 748 29.07 38.17 -16.46
C ILE A 748 29.27 37.37 -15.16
N ALA A 749 30.51 36.98 -14.86
CA ALA A 749 30.81 35.99 -13.83
C ALA A 749 32.07 36.30 -13.01
N GLN A 750 32.27 37.58 -12.66
CA GLN A 750 33.32 37.99 -11.72
C GLN A 750 33.14 37.27 -10.39
N SER A 751 34.22 36.73 -9.82
CA SER A 751 34.21 36.02 -8.55
C SER A 751 35.00 36.83 -7.53
N ASN A 752 34.30 37.51 -6.62
CA ASN A 752 34.91 38.26 -5.51
C ASN A 752 34.95 37.46 -4.21
N ILE A 753 34.50 36.20 -4.26
CA ILE A 753 34.42 35.29 -3.12
C ILE A 753 35.64 34.36 -3.06
N ASN A 754 36.02 33.97 -1.85
CA ASN A 754 37.05 32.97 -1.67
C ASN A 754 36.44 31.56 -1.75
N CYS A 755 36.70 30.87 -2.86
CA CYS A 755 36.28 29.50 -3.14
C CYS A 755 36.89 28.39 -2.25
N THR A 756 37.46 28.76 -1.10
CA THR A 756 37.97 27.81 -0.11
C THR A 756 37.34 28.02 1.27
N THR A 757 36.76 29.19 1.53
CA THR A 757 36.09 29.53 2.79
C THR A 757 34.58 29.42 2.61
N GLY A 758 33.89 28.82 3.57
CA GLY A 758 32.42 28.80 3.58
C GLY A 758 31.81 30.17 3.91
N ILE A 759 30.50 30.29 3.72
CA ILE A 759 29.75 31.51 4.06
C ILE A 759 29.80 31.75 5.57
N ALA A 760 30.10 32.99 5.96
CA ALA A 760 29.98 33.45 7.33
C ALA A 760 28.54 33.89 7.61
N TYR A 761 27.79 33.08 8.37
CA TYR A 761 26.43 33.42 8.77
C TYR A 761 26.43 34.36 9.98
N THR A 762 25.58 35.39 9.92
CA THR A 762 25.35 36.35 11.00
C THR A 762 24.10 36.03 11.82
N GLY A 763 23.24 35.15 11.33
CA GLY A 763 22.01 34.72 12.01
C GLY A 763 21.27 33.61 11.27
N TYR A 764 20.09 33.27 11.76
CA TYR A 764 19.15 32.37 11.11
C TYR A 764 17.72 32.68 11.55
N ASP A 765 16.76 32.38 10.68
CA ASP A 765 15.33 32.37 10.95
C ASP A 765 14.78 30.94 10.81
N LEU A 766 13.72 30.63 11.55
CA LEU A 766 13.02 29.35 11.50
C LEU A 766 11.63 29.55 10.88
N PHE A 767 11.34 28.85 9.79
CA PHE A 767 10.05 28.90 9.12
C PHE A 767 9.35 27.55 9.21
N GLN A 768 8.06 27.57 9.56
CA GLN A 768 7.27 26.35 9.68
C GLN A 768 6.85 25.84 8.29
N ILE A 769 7.18 24.58 7.99
CA ILE A 769 6.76 23.84 6.80
C ILE A 769 5.99 22.60 7.26
N GLY A 770 4.66 22.72 7.33
CA GLY A 770 3.81 21.69 7.91
C GLY A 770 4.15 21.44 9.39
N ASP A 771 4.59 20.23 9.72
CA ASP A 771 5.01 19.84 11.08
C ASP A 771 6.53 20.03 11.34
N TYR A 772 7.27 20.54 10.35
CA TYR A 772 8.73 20.76 10.42
C TYR A 772 9.10 22.24 10.44
N TYR A 773 10.33 22.54 10.86
CA TYR A 773 10.92 23.87 10.74
C TYR A 773 12.12 23.83 9.80
N ASP A 774 12.10 24.70 8.78
CA ASP A 774 13.24 24.96 7.91
C ASP A 774 14.10 26.08 8.52
N THR A 775 15.42 25.89 8.51
CA THR A 775 16.39 26.86 9.01
C THR A 775 16.95 27.65 7.84
N VAL A 776 16.60 28.93 7.76
CA VAL A 776 17.10 29.86 6.74
C VAL A 776 18.22 30.68 7.35
N PHE A 777 19.44 30.48 6.86
CA PHE A 777 20.59 31.23 7.34
C PHE A 777 20.62 32.65 6.76
N ILE A 778 21.18 33.58 7.53
CA ILE A 778 21.31 34.99 7.18
C ILE A 778 22.78 35.37 7.17
N SER A 779 23.22 36.16 6.18
CA SER A 779 24.53 36.80 6.17
C SER A 779 24.42 38.27 5.78
N GLU A 780 25.47 39.05 6.07
CA GLU A 780 25.59 40.42 5.56
C GLU A 780 25.69 40.44 4.03
N ASP A 781 25.08 41.45 3.40
CA ASP A 781 25.35 41.76 2.00
C ASP A 781 26.71 42.47 1.89
N TYR A 782 27.71 41.72 1.45
CA TYR A 782 29.06 42.21 1.23
C TYR A 782 29.29 42.80 -0.17
N THR A 783 28.29 42.74 -1.06
CA THR A 783 28.43 43.23 -2.45
C THR A 783 28.48 44.76 -2.51
N GLY A 784 27.82 45.44 -1.57
CA GLY A 784 27.68 46.91 -1.57
C GLY A 784 26.81 47.45 -2.71
N ASP A 785 26.20 46.58 -3.52
CA ASP A 785 25.31 46.93 -4.62
C ASP A 785 23.94 47.34 -4.10
N SER A 786 23.36 48.43 -4.63
CA SER A 786 21.95 48.74 -4.39
C SER A 786 21.07 47.63 -4.95
N ILE A 787 20.08 47.16 -4.19
CA ILE A 787 19.12 46.17 -4.69
C ILE A 787 18.27 46.80 -5.82
N PRO A 788 18.20 46.17 -7.01
CA PRO A 788 17.25 46.58 -8.04
C PRO A 788 15.80 46.43 -7.55
N ASP A 789 14.91 47.34 -7.96
CA ASP A 789 13.51 47.32 -7.50
C ASP A 789 12.79 45.99 -7.83
N ASP A 790 13.13 45.36 -8.95
CA ASP A 790 12.55 44.07 -9.34
C ASP A 790 13.02 42.92 -8.43
N GLU A 791 14.29 42.94 -8.03
CA GLU A 791 14.84 42.01 -7.04
C GLU A 791 14.23 42.24 -5.65
N ALA A 792 14.02 43.50 -5.25
CA ALA A 792 13.37 43.84 -4.00
C ALA A 792 11.92 43.34 -3.96
N LEU A 793 11.15 43.54 -5.04
CA LEU A 793 9.78 43.05 -5.15
C LEU A 793 9.72 41.52 -5.11
N TYR A 794 10.59 40.82 -5.84
CA TYR A 794 10.62 39.36 -5.79
C TYR A 794 10.98 38.86 -4.39
N SER A 795 12.01 39.44 -3.77
CA SER A 795 12.47 39.06 -2.43
C SER A 795 11.36 39.26 -1.40
N HIS A 796 10.62 40.36 -1.47
CA HIS A 796 9.46 40.60 -0.61
C HIS A 796 8.35 39.56 -0.83
N GLY A 797 8.02 39.26 -2.09
CA GLY A 797 7.04 38.23 -2.43
C GLY A 797 7.42 36.84 -1.93
N ALA A 798 8.71 36.47 -2.01
CA ALA A 798 9.24 35.22 -1.51
C ALA A 798 9.18 35.13 0.03
N GLN A 799 9.45 36.22 0.75
CA GLN A 799 9.27 36.29 2.21
C GLN A 799 7.81 36.11 2.61
N GLN A 800 6.88 36.73 1.89
CA GLN A 800 5.45 36.55 2.13
C GLN A 800 5.03 35.08 1.95
N ILE A 801 5.58 34.35 0.98
CA ILE A 801 5.34 32.90 0.82
C ILE A 801 5.83 32.12 2.05
N LEU A 802 7.04 32.42 2.56
CA LEU A 802 7.59 31.77 3.75
C LEU A 802 6.74 32.03 5.00
N ASN A 803 6.19 33.24 5.11
CA ASN A 803 5.27 33.64 6.18
C ASN A 803 3.83 33.13 5.99
N GLN A 804 3.55 32.37 4.93
CA GLN A 804 2.22 31.86 4.55
C GLN A 804 1.20 32.98 4.21
N GLU A 805 1.68 34.15 3.82
CA GLU A 805 0.92 35.33 3.41
C GLU A 805 0.62 35.28 1.90
N TYR A 806 -0.05 34.22 1.44
CA TYR A 806 -0.20 33.91 0.02
C TYR A 806 -0.95 34.99 -0.79
N VAL A 807 -1.96 35.65 -0.20
CA VAL A 807 -2.74 36.71 -0.87
C VAL A 807 -1.88 37.95 -1.13
N GLU A 808 -1.07 38.37 -0.16
CA GLU A 808 -0.18 39.51 -0.31
C GLU A 808 0.95 39.19 -1.30
N SER A 809 1.49 37.97 -1.24
CA SER A 809 2.46 37.48 -2.22
C SER A 809 1.92 37.53 -3.65
N ILE A 810 0.66 37.15 -3.87
CA ILE A 810 0.00 37.26 -5.20
C ILE A 810 0.05 38.70 -5.72
N LEU A 811 -0.27 39.70 -4.88
CA LEU A 811 -0.26 41.11 -5.28
C LEU A 811 1.16 41.58 -5.61
N THR A 812 2.14 41.23 -4.76
CA THR A 812 3.55 41.58 -4.96
C THR A 812 4.12 40.97 -6.25
N LEU A 813 3.84 39.68 -6.51
CA LEU A 813 4.30 39.00 -7.71
C LEU A 813 3.62 39.54 -8.98
N LYS A 814 2.33 39.89 -8.94
CA LYS A 814 1.66 40.59 -10.06
C LYS A 814 2.31 41.94 -10.34
N ASN A 815 2.67 42.70 -9.31
CA ASN A 815 3.37 43.99 -9.45
C ASN A 815 4.73 43.83 -10.16
N LEU A 816 5.51 42.80 -9.80
CA LEU A 816 6.76 42.45 -10.48
C LEU A 816 6.52 42.16 -11.97
N LEU A 817 5.54 41.29 -12.28
CA LEU A 817 5.23 40.88 -13.64
C LEU A 817 4.70 42.02 -14.51
N ASP A 818 4.01 42.99 -13.92
CA ASP A 818 3.41 44.11 -14.63
C ASP A 818 4.43 45.18 -15.01
N ASN A 819 5.38 45.47 -14.11
CA ASN A 819 6.27 46.62 -14.22
C ASN A 819 7.70 46.28 -14.68
N TYR A 820 8.17 45.03 -14.50
CA TYR A 820 9.59 44.67 -14.72
C TYR A 820 9.76 43.54 -15.74
N ILE A 821 9.54 43.88 -17.02
CA ILE A 821 9.48 42.91 -18.13
C ILE A 821 10.80 42.17 -18.42
N TYR A 822 11.93 42.72 -17.99
CA TYR A 822 13.27 42.14 -18.16
C TYR A 822 13.81 41.48 -16.89
N SER A 823 13.02 41.42 -15.81
CA SER A 823 13.45 40.84 -14.56
C SER A 823 13.89 39.39 -14.73
N GLN A 824 14.98 39.01 -14.07
CA GLN A 824 15.43 37.61 -14.05
C GLN A 824 14.50 36.69 -13.26
N TYR A 825 13.70 37.23 -12.34
CA TYR A 825 12.76 36.48 -11.50
C TYR A 825 11.40 36.24 -12.16
N ARG A 826 11.16 36.85 -13.33
CA ARG A 826 9.86 36.86 -14.00
C ARG A 826 9.28 35.47 -14.27
N TYR A 827 10.12 34.50 -14.67
CA TYR A 827 9.66 33.15 -14.98
C TYR A 827 9.31 32.34 -13.72
N THR A 828 10.13 32.47 -12.67
CA THR A 828 9.88 31.86 -11.36
C THR A 828 8.62 32.45 -10.72
N ALA A 829 8.42 33.77 -10.83
CA ALA A 829 7.25 34.48 -10.31
C ALA A 829 5.92 33.96 -10.90
N VAL A 830 5.87 33.54 -12.16
CA VAL A 830 4.64 32.92 -12.74
C VAL A 830 4.32 31.59 -12.07
N SER A 831 5.35 30.80 -11.74
CA SER A 831 5.20 29.52 -11.06
C SER A 831 4.79 29.68 -9.60
N ASP A 832 5.45 30.60 -8.89
CA ASP A 832 5.13 30.96 -7.50
C ASP A 832 3.71 31.54 -7.38
N LEU A 833 3.30 32.36 -8.37
CA LEU A 833 1.93 32.85 -8.49
C LEU A 833 0.96 31.67 -8.54
N TYR A 834 1.13 30.70 -9.44
CA TYR A 834 0.24 29.54 -9.52
C TYR A 834 0.18 28.75 -8.21
N CYS A 835 1.33 28.49 -7.56
CA CYS A 835 1.36 27.80 -6.27
C CYS A 835 0.64 28.57 -5.16
N ASN A 836 0.70 29.90 -5.13
CA ASN A 836 -0.07 30.69 -4.17
C ASN A 836 -1.59 30.52 -4.37
N TYR A 837 -2.07 30.40 -5.63
CA TYR A 837 -3.48 30.09 -5.90
C TYR A 837 -3.86 28.69 -5.43
N GLU A 838 -2.99 27.69 -5.62
CA GLU A 838 -3.22 26.35 -5.07
C GLU A 838 -3.27 26.34 -3.53
N ARG A 839 -2.51 27.22 -2.86
CA ARG A 839 -2.46 27.31 -1.39
C ARG A 839 -3.67 28.00 -0.78
N ILE A 840 -4.31 28.93 -1.48
CA ILE A 840 -5.54 29.60 -1.01
C ILE A 840 -6.82 28.87 -1.42
N ASP A 841 -6.75 27.83 -2.27
CA ASP A 841 -7.91 27.05 -2.67
C ASP A 841 -8.47 26.25 -1.50
N THR A 842 -9.71 26.58 -1.10
CA THR A 842 -10.43 25.92 0.00
C THR A 842 -11.24 24.69 -0.44
N SER A 843 -10.99 24.14 -1.63
CA SER A 843 -11.58 22.91 -2.20
C SER A 843 -13.05 22.93 -2.62
N ASN A 844 -13.73 24.07 -2.52
CA ASN A 844 -15.07 24.21 -3.09
C ASN A 844 -14.94 24.57 -4.58
N GLN A 845 -15.49 23.75 -5.47
CA GLN A 845 -15.36 23.98 -6.92
C GLN A 845 -15.79 25.39 -7.36
N ASN A 846 -16.81 26.01 -6.76
CA ASN A 846 -17.19 27.39 -7.09
C ASN A 846 -16.09 28.40 -6.73
N HIS A 847 -15.39 28.17 -5.62
CA HIS A 847 -14.26 29.00 -5.20
C HIS A 847 -13.04 28.74 -6.10
N THR A 848 -12.73 27.46 -6.38
CA THR A 848 -11.70 27.03 -7.35
C THR A 848 -11.94 27.70 -8.71
N ASP A 849 -13.16 27.64 -9.24
CA ASP A 849 -13.54 28.26 -10.50
C ASP A 849 -13.31 29.78 -10.48
N PHE A 850 -13.66 30.46 -9.39
CA PHE A 850 -13.46 31.89 -9.25
C PHE A 850 -11.97 32.28 -9.24
N ILE A 851 -11.16 31.68 -8.37
CA ILE A 851 -9.75 32.07 -8.20
C ILE A 851 -8.91 31.69 -9.44
N PHE A 852 -9.11 30.49 -10.01
CA PHE A 852 -8.36 30.07 -11.19
C PHE A 852 -8.85 30.73 -12.48
N SER A 853 -10.12 31.17 -12.55
CA SER A 853 -10.57 32.04 -13.65
C SER A 853 -9.91 33.41 -13.59
N GLU A 854 -9.70 33.98 -12.40
CA GLU A 854 -8.99 35.25 -12.24
C GLU A 854 -7.53 35.14 -12.68
N LEU A 855 -6.81 34.11 -12.19
CA LEU A 855 -5.43 33.85 -12.62
C LEU A 855 -5.34 33.61 -14.12
N LYS A 856 -6.24 32.81 -14.68
CA LYS A 856 -6.33 32.56 -16.12
C LYS A 856 -6.46 33.86 -16.91
N ASN A 857 -7.40 34.72 -16.52
CA ASN A 857 -7.65 35.99 -17.20
C ASN A 857 -6.45 36.93 -17.11
N TYR A 858 -5.80 36.99 -15.94
CA TYR A 858 -4.55 37.74 -15.76
C TYR A 858 -3.46 37.24 -16.71
N LEU A 859 -3.18 35.93 -16.75
CA LEU A 859 -2.17 35.34 -17.62
C LEU A 859 -2.48 35.53 -19.11
N ASN A 860 -3.75 35.40 -19.51
CA ASN A 860 -4.19 35.68 -20.89
C ASN A 860 -3.88 37.12 -21.30
N ASN A 861 -4.15 38.10 -20.44
CA ASN A 861 -3.81 39.50 -20.69
C ASN A 861 -2.30 39.70 -20.83
N LYS A 862 -1.48 39.03 -20.00
CA LYS A 862 -0.02 39.10 -20.07
C LYS A 862 0.54 38.44 -21.33
N ILE A 863 -0.04 37.34 -21.80
CA ILE A 863 0.34 36.72 -23.09
C ILE A 863 0.11 37.70 -24.24
N ILE A 864 -1.01 38.43 -24.23
CA ILE A 864 -1.31 39.43 -25.26
C ILE A 864 -0.30 40.60 -25.19
N GLN A 865 -0.04 41.11 -23.99
CA GLN A 865 0.90 42.21 -23.75
C GLN A 865 2.33 41.85 -24.18
N TYR A 866 2.76 40.62 -23.90
CA TYR A 866 4.14 40.17 -24.11
C TYR A 866 4.30 39.18 -25.26
N GLN A 867 3.44 39.27 -26.29
CA GLN A 867 3.42 38.38 -27.47
C GLN A 867 4.76 38.23 -28.23
N PHE A 868 5.75 39.08 -27.95
CA PHE A 868 7.09 39.03 -28.55
C PHE A 868 8.14 38.29 -27.70
N ASP A 869 7.83 37.96 -26.44
CA ASP A 869 8.66 37.16 -25.54
C ASP A 869 8.18 35.70 -25.58
N LEU A 870 8.80 34.93 -26.49
CA LEU A 870 8.36 33.57 -26.82
C LEU A 870 8.46 32.62 -25.62
N SER A 871 9.48 32.79 -24.77
CA SER A 871 9.67 31.99 -23.56
C SER A 871 8.61 32.29 -22.50
N PHE A 872 8.26 33.57 -22.32
CA PHE A 872 7.19 33.93 -21.39
C PHE A 872 5.83 33.41 -21.87
N VAL A 873 5.52 33.57 -23.16
CA VAL A 873 4.26 33.12 -23.76
C VAL A 873 4.07 31.61 -23.57
N ASP A 874 5.13 30.81 -23.79
CA ASP A 874 5.07 29.36 -23.63
C ASP A 874 4.80 28.94 -22.17
N ILE A 875 5.55 29.49 -21.22
CA ILE A 875 5.38 29.22 -19.78
C ILE A 875 3.97 29.63 -19.32
N ALA A 876 3.56 30.87 -19.62
CA ALA A 876 2.27 31.40 -19.21
C ALA A 876 1.10 30.61 -19.83
N TYR A 877 1.23 30.19 -21.09
CA TYR A 877 0.18 29.39 -21.73
C TYR A 877 0.03 28.00 -21.11
N ASN A 878 1.13 27.34 -20.71
CA ASN A 878 1.01 26.09 -19.97
C ASN A 878 0.23 26.27 -18.66
N TYR A 879 0.47 27.34 -17.89
CA TYR A 879 -0.32 27.62 -16.68
C TYR A 879 -1.78 28.00 -16.98
N VAL A 880 -2.07 28.65 -18.11
CA VAL A 880 -3.45 28.86 -18.58
C VAL A 880 -4.16 27.53 -18.79
N LEU A 881 -3.52 26.55 -19.44
CA LEU A 881 -4.09 25.21 -19.63
C LEU A 881 -4.26 24.44 -18.31
N MET A 882 -3.36 24.66 -17.34
CA MET A 882 -3.53 24.14 -15.99
C MET A 882 -4.74 24.77 -15.27
N CYS A 883 -4.95 26.08 -15.42
CA CYS A 883 -6.16 26.74 -14.92
C CYS A 883 -7.43 26.19 -15.58
N GLU A 884 -7.43 26.00 -16.91
CA GLU A 884 -8.56 25.37 -17.62
C GLU A 884 -8.86 23.96 -17.07
N SER A 885 -7.82 23.18 -16.76
CA SER A 885 -7.98 21.85 -16.16
C SER A 885 -8.55 21.92 -14.74
N ARG A 886 -8.11 22.89 -13.91
CA ARG A 886 -8.61 23.11 -12.54
C ARG A 886 -10.08 23.52 -12.48
N ILE A 887 -10.52 24.36 -13.41
CA ILE A 887 -11.92 24.79 -13.52
C ILE A 887 -12.78 23.81 -14.33
N GLN A 888 -12.27 22.59 -14.57
CA GLN A 888 -12.93 21.50 -15.29
C GLN A 888 -13.32 21.83 -16.75
N ASN A 889 -12.69 22.82 -17.37
CA ASN A 889 -12.84 23.13 -18.79
C ASN A 889 -11.91 22.25 -19.64
N TYR A 890 -12.09 20.94 -19.52
CA TYR A 890 -11.18 19.93 -20.09
C TYR A 890 -11.07 19.96 -21.61
N ASN A 891 -12.11 20.39 -22.33
CA ASN A 891 -12.08 20.46 -23.80
C ASN A 891 -11.06 21.50 -24.31
N ASP A 892 -11.01 22.67 -23.67
CA ASP A 892 -10.05 23.72 -24.02
C ASP A 892 -8.63 23.32 -23.59
N ALA A 893 -8.50 22.69 -22.42
CA ALA A 893 -7.22 22.13 -21.96
C ALA A 893 -6.68 21.04 -22.92
N LEU A 894 -7.52 20.08 -23.33
CA LEU A 894 -7.15 19.05 -24.32
C LEU A 894 -6.71 19.68 -25.64
N THR A 895 -7.48 20.65 -26.16
CA THR A 895 -7.17 21.32 -27.42
C THR A 895 -5.82 22.03 -27.33
N GLY A 896 -5.54 22.69 -26.21
CA GLY A 896 -4.27 23.37 -25.97
C GLY A 896 -3.08 22.40 -25.86
N TYR A 897 -3.18 21.35 -25.05
CA TYR A 897 -2.09 20.37 -24.91
C TYR A 897 -1.88 19.54 -26.17
N GLU A 898 -2.94 19.20 -26.91
CA GLU A 898 -2.82 18.57 -28.23
C GLU A 898 -2.08 19.49 -29.21
N PHE A 899 -2.38 20.79 -29.22
CA PHE A 899 -1.64 21.76 -30.02
C PHE A 899 -0.15 21.80 -29.66
N ILE A 900 0.20 21.92 -28.38
CA ILE A 900 1.62 21.94 -27.96
C ILE A 900 2.30 20.63 -28.40
N SER A 901 1.66 19.48 -28.18
CA SER A 901 2.20 18.16 -28.53
C SER A 901 2.50 17.97 -30.03
N LEU A 902 1.80 18.70 -30.90
CA LEU A 902 1.94 18.59 -32.35
C LEU A 902 2.85 19.66 -32.95
N TYR A 903 2.85 20.88 -32.40
CA TYR A 903 3.41 22.06 -33.07
C TYR A 903 4.50 22.78 -32.28
N HIS A 904 4.76 22.43 -31.01
CA HIS A 904 5.85 23.07 -30.27
C HIS A 904 7.21 22.75 -30.95
N PRO A 905 8.12 23.72 -31.15
CA PRO A 905 9.38 23.54 -31.88
C PRO A 905 10.40 22.62 -31.17
N ASP A 906 10.24 22.44 -29.87
CA ASP A 906 11.04 21.53 -29.03
C ASP A 906 10.35 20.16 -28.86
N PRO A 907 10.98 19.04 -29.29
CA PRO A 907 10.48 17.69 -29.07
C PRO A 907 10.20 17.34 -27.62
N GLU A 908 10.96 17.86 -26.66
CA GLU A 908 10.79 17.53 -25.25
C GLU A 908 9.50 18.12 -24.69
N GLN A 909 9.21 19.40 -24.98
CA GLN A 909 7.94 20.03 -24.66
C GLN A 909 6.75 19.33 -25.33
N ARG A 910 6.92 18.83 -26.56
CA ARG A 910 5.88 18.01 -27.22
C ARG A 910 5.58 16.73 -26.43
N LEU A 911 6.61 16.06 -25.93
CA LEU A 911 6.47 14.87 -25.10
C LEU A 911 5.76 15.19 -23.79
N LEU A 912 6.19 16.23 -23.06
CA LEU A 912 5.57 16.65 -21.80
C LEU A 912 4.09 16.98 -21.97
N ALA A 913 3.75 17.76 -23.00
CA ALA A 913 2.36 18.10 -23.32
C ALA A 913 1.52 16.87 -23.71
N SER A 914 2.11 15.88 -24.39
CA SER A 914 1.41 14.62 -24.70
C SER A 914 1.07 13.80 -23.46
N MET A 915 1.89 13.88 -22.41
CA MET A 915 1.59 13.25 -21.12
C MET A 915 0.42 13.97 -20.45
N ASP A 916 0.46 15.31 -20.37
CA ASP A 916 -0.62 16.11 -19.78
C ASP A 916 -1.95 15.91 -20.53
N TYR A 917 -1.92 15.83 -21.87
CA TYR A 917 -3.07 15.46 -22.69
C TYR A 917 -3.65 14.09 -22.29
N GLY A 918 -2.80 13.08 -22.10
CA GLY A 918 -3.22 11.74 -21.68
C GLY A 918 -3.93 11.73 -20.32
N TYR A 919 -3.43 12.50 -19.34
CA TYR A 919 -4.07 12.62 -18.03
C TYR A 919 -5.42 13.34 -18.09
N ILE A 920 -5.57 14.39 -18.91
CA ILE A 920 -6.88 15.05 -19.08
C ILE A 920 -7.87 14.11 -19.76
N GLN A 921 -7.44 13.26 -20.69
CA GLN A 921 -8.31 12.23 -21.26
C GLN A 921 -8.76 11.20 -20.21
N GLU A 922 -7.89 10.85 -19.25
CA GLU A 922 -8.24 9.97 -18.12
C GLU A 922 -9.30 10.63 -17.22
N LEU A 923 -9.17 11.93 -16.94
CA LEU A 923 -10.16 12.70 -16.19
C LEU A 923 -11.52 12.77 -16.91
N LEU A 924 -11.53 12.98 -18.23
CA LEU A 924 -12.77 13.09 -19.01
C LEU A 924 -13.55 11.77 -19.17
N ASN A 925 -12.85 10.63 -19.26
CA ASN A 925 -13.46 9.35 -19.60
C ASN A 925 -13.74 8.46 -18.37
N GLY A 926 -13.34 8.89 -17.17
CA GLY A 926 -13.15 8.00 -16.03
C GLY A 926 -11.99 7.03 -16.29
N ALA A 927 -11.42 6.44 -15.24
CA ALA A 927 -10.25 5.55 -15.33
C ALA A 927 -10.51 4.33 -16.25
N GLY A 928 -10.29 4.48 -17.56
CA GLY A 928 -10.67 3.50 -18.56
C GLY A 928 -10.26 3.86 -20.00
N GLY A 929 -9.00 3.59 -20.35
CA GLY A 929 -8.60 3.27 -21.73
C GLY A 929 -8.16 4.42 -22.64
N MET A 930 -6.85 4.48 -22.91
CA MET A 930 -6.29 5.19 -24.07
C MET A 930 -6.75 4.52 -25.38
N SER A 931 -7.63 5.16 -26.16
CA SER A 931 -7.88 4.76 -27.55
C SER A 931 -6.97 5.52 -28.51
N SER A 932 -5.94 4.82 -29.01
CA SER A 932 -5.12 5.28 -30.13
C SER A 932 -5.85 5.04 -31.44
N GLN A 933 -6.37 6.08 -32.10
CA GLN A 933 -6.48 6.21 -33.58
C GLN A 933 -7.33 7.42 -34.00
N SER A 934 -6.70 8.47 -34.55
CA SER A 934 -7.25 9.34 -35.64
C SER A 934 -6.37 10.58 -35.91
N LYS A 935 -5.10 10.38 -36.31
CA LYS A 935 -4.11 11.48 -36.40
C LYS A 935 -4.29 12.47 -37.57
N MET A 936 -4.99 12.15 -38.68
CA MET A 936 -5.03 13.05 -39.86
C MET A 936 -6.30 13.90 -40.03
N LYS A 937 -7.49 13.49 -39.54
CA LYS A 937 -8.71 14.32 -39.62
C LYS A 937 -8.82 15.37 -38.50
N LYS A 938 -8.09 15.21 -37.38
CA LYS A 938 -8.12 16.13 -36.22
C LYS A 938 -7.24 17.37 -36.39
N GLN A 939 -6.09 17.27 -37.06
CA GLN A 939 -5.10 18.37 -37.20
C GLN A 939 -5.66 19.64 -37.84
N VAL A 940 -6.48 19.52 -38.90
CA VAL A 940 -7.09 20.67 -39.59
C VAL A 940 -8.16 21.36 -38.73
N ASN A 941 -8.85 20.59 -37.87
CA ASN A 941 -9.87 21.15 -36.98
C ASN A 941 -9.25 21.91 -35.80
N ILE A 942 -8.13 21.44 -35.24
CA ILE A 942 -7.44 22.11 -34.12
C ILE A 942 -6.89 23.47 -34.56
N LEU A 943 -6.22 23.57 -35.72
CA LEU A 943 -5.69 24.85 -36.21
C LEU A 943 -6.82 25.88 -36.44
N LYS A 944 -8.00 25.43 -36.91
CA LYS A 944 -9.19 26.28 -37.07
C LYS A 944 -9.77 26.72 -35.72
N LEU A 945 -9.75 25.84 -34.71
CA LEU A 945 -10.21 26.18 -33.35
C LEU A 945 -9.27 27.19 -32.69
N MET A 946 -7.97 27.03 -32.86
CA MET A 946 -6.98 27.98 -32.35
C MET A 946 -7.08 29.37 -32.98
N ASP A 947 -7.40 29.47 -34.27
CA ASP A 947 -7.55 30.76 -34.94
C ASP A 947 -8.77 31.55 -34.44
N LYS A 948 -9.70 30.91 -33.71
CA LYS A 948 -10.86 31.57 -33.07
C LYS A 948 -10.53 32.19 -31.71
N ASN A 949 -9.54 31.68 -30.98
CA ASN A 949 -9.12 32.22 -29.68
C ASN A 949 -7.92 33.18 -29.89
N PRO A 950 -8.03 34.48 -29.50
CA PRO A 950 -6.95 35.45 -29.63
C PRO A 950 -5.61 35.02 -28.99
N VAL A 951 -5.66 34.38 -27.81
CA VAL A 951 -4.47 33.91 -27.09
C VAL A 951 -3.82 32.74 -27.84
N SER A 952 -4.61 31.73 -28.20
CA SER A 952 -4.11 30.57 -28.96
C SER A 952 -3.50 30.98 -30.31
N LYS A 953 -4.07 32.00 -30.98
CA LYS A 953 -3.51 32.57 -32.21
C LYS A 953 -2.14 33.23 -31.99
N ILE A 954 -1.92 33.90 -30.86
CA ILE A 954 -0.63 34.48 -30.50
C ILE A 954 0.39 33.36 -30.25
N VAL A 955 0.02 32.33 -29.48
CA VAL A 955 0.89 31.17 -29.21
C VAL A 955 1.28 30.45 -30.51
N LYS A 956 0.31 30.24 -31.41
CA LYS A 956 0.58 29.66 -32.74
C LYS A 956 1.61 30.46 -33.53
N LYS A 957 1.44 31.78 -33.62
CA LYS A 957 2.41 32.68 -34.28
C LYS A 957 3.78 32.65 -33.60
N ALA A 958 3.81 32.53 -32.27
CA ALA A 958 5.04 32.41 -31.50
C ALA A 958 5.80 31.13 -31.89
N TYR A 959 5.15 29.97 -31.93
CA TYR A 959 5.78 28.70 -32.31
C TYR A 959 6.24 28.69 -33.77
N GLU A 960 5.43 29.21 -34.70
CA GLU A 960 5.83 29.39 -36.11
C GLU A 960 7.07 30.27 -36.25
N LYS A 961 7.18 31.35 -35.44
CA LYS A 961 8.35 32.22 -35.41
C LYS A 961 9.58 31.50 -34.86
N MET A 962 9.45 30.74 -33.77
CA MET A 962 10.54 29.93 -33.21
C MET A 962 11.07 28.90 -34.22
N GLU A 963 10.16 28.18 -34.89
CA GLU A 963 10.52 27.15 -35.88
C GLU A 963 11.23 27.77 -37.10
N ARG A 964 10.73 28.90 -37.61
CA ARG A 964 11.40 29.65 -38.69
C ARG A 964 12.80 30.08 -38.28
N GLN A 965 12.97 30.63 -37.08
CA GLN A 965 14.28 31.04 -36.56
C GLN A 965 15.25 29.87 -36.47
N LYS A 966 14.83 28.73 -35.93
CA LYS A 966 15.62 27.49 -35.83
C LYS A 966 16.04 26.97 -37.22
N SER A 967 15.12 27.00 -38.19
CA SER A 967 15.42 26.59 -39.57
C SER A 967 16.44 27.51 -40.27
N LEU A 968 16.39 28.82 -39.99
CA LEU A 968 17.31 29.82 -40.53
C LEU A 968 18.71 29.67 -39.92
N ALA A 969 18.79 29.42 -38.62
CA ALA A 969 20.04 29.17 -37.92
C ALA A 969 20.73 27.88 -38.42
N SER A 970 19.98 26.77 -38.51
CA SER A 970 20.47 25.51 -39.09
C SER A 970 21.00 25.67 -40.52
N LYS A 971 20.30 26.43 -41.37
CA LYS A 971 20.76 26.76 -42.74
C LYS A 971 22.04 27.60 -42.74
N LYS A 972 22.17 28.55 -41.82
CA LYS A 972 23.36 29.43 -41.69
C LYS A 972 24.57 28.63 -41.18
N GLU A 973 24.35 27.70 -40.27
CA GLU A 973 25.38 26.79 -39.78
C GLU A 973 25.83 25.80 -40.87
N THR A 974 24.89 25.17 -41.58
CA THR A 974 25.18 24.30 -42.74
C THR A 974 25.99 25.04 -43.81
N ARG A 975 25.65 26.30 -44.11
CA ARG A 975 26.45 27.15 -45.01
C ARG A 975 27.84 27.45 -44.45
N ARG A 976 27.99 27.69 -43.14
CA ARG A 976 29.30 27.93 -42.49
C ARG A 976 30.18 26.68 -42.52
N THR A 977 29.63 25.47 -42.28
CA THR A 977 30.37 24.22 -42.41
C THR A 977 30.78 23.95 -43.85
N LEU A 978 29.88 24.16 -44.82
CA LEU A 978 30.21 24.09 -46.25
C LEU A 978 31.31 25.08 -46.65
N PHE A 979 31.26 26.31 -46.15
CA PHE A 979 32.27 27.33 -46.45
C PHE A 979 33.62 27.02 -45.78
N LYS A 980 33.63 26.49 -44.55
CA LYS A 980 34.85 26.03 -43.87
C LYS A 980 35.46 24.80 -44.57
N SER A 981 34.64 23.85 -45.05
CA SER A 981 35.15 22.73 -45.84
C SER A 981 35.74 23.19 -47.17
N ASP A 982 35.14 24.20 -47.81
CA ASP A 982 35.60 24.75 -49.09
C ASP A 982 36.89 25.60 -48.95
N MET A 983 37.06 26.30 -47.83
CA MET A 983 38.35 26.92 -47.48
C MET A 983 39.44 25.89 -47.21
N ARG A 984 39.12 24.84 -46.45
CA ARG A 984 40.10 23.81 -46.07
C ARG A 984 40.56 22.98 -47.26
N SER A 985 39.68 22.71 -48.21
CA SER A 985 40.03 22.08 -49.49
C SER A 985 40.92 23.00 -50.35
N LYS A 986 40.62 24.32 -50.41
CA LYS A 986 41.49 25.30 -51.09
C LYS A 986 42.87 25.40 -50.44
N GLU A 987 42.98 25.44 -49.12
CA GLU A 987 44.26 25.42 -48.41
C GLU A 987 45.06 24.14 -48.63
N LEU A 988 44.39 22.98 -48.66
CA LEU A 988 45.04 21.69 -48.96
C LEU A 988 45.56 21.64 -50.40
N ILE A 989 44.80 22.18 -51.36
CA ILE A 989 45.22 22.29 -52.76
C ILE A 989 46.42 23.25 -52.89
N GLU A 990 46.40 24.40 -52.22
CA GLU A 990 47.52 25.34 -52.25
C GLU A 990 48.78 24.80 -51.54
N ARG A 991 48.62 24.06 -50.43
CA ARG A 991 49.74 23.33 -49.81
C ARG A 991 50.27 22.22 -50.69
N ALA A 992 49.40 21.47 -51.39
CA ALA A 992 49.82 20.43 -52.32
C ALA A 992 50.60 21.03 -53.49
N LYS A 993 50.13 22.15 -54.06
CA LYS A 993 50.86 22.92 -55.07
C LYS A 993 52.22 23.37 -54.54
N PHE A 994 52.26 24.02 -53.37
CA PHE A 994 53.51 24.49 -52.75
C PHE A 994 54.51 23.35 -52.55
N ASN A 995 54.06 22.20 -52.04
CA ASN A 995 54.91 21.02 -51.85
C ASN A 995 55.44 20.44 -53.17
N ILE A 996 54.66 20.50 -54.26
CA ILE A 996 55.14 20.12 -55.61
C ILE A 996 56.18 21.13 -56.13
N TYR A 997 56.03 22.42 -55.83
CA TYR A 997 57.00 23.46 -56.19
C TYR A 997 58.32 23.35 -55.43
N SER A 998 58.27 23.02 -54.14
CA SER A 998 59.43 22.97 -53.25
C SER A 998 60.15 21.61 -53.21
N ALA A 999 59.60 20.57 -53.83
CA ALA A 999 60.21 19.24 -53.87
C ALA A 999 61.42 19.20 -54.82
N SER A 1000 62.62 19.25 -54.25
CA SER A 1000 63.92 19.19 -54.95
C SER A 1000 64.17 17.88 -55.71
N SER A 1001 63.37 16.84 -55.47
CA SER A 1001 63.49 15.51 -56.07
C SER A 1001 62.71 15.30 -57.37
N LEU A 1002 61.93 16.29 -57.84
CA LEU A 1002 61.13 16.21 -59.06
C LEU A 1002 61.71 17.09 -60.18
N ASN A 1003 61.89 16.53 -61.38
CA ASN A 1003 62.31 17.29 -62.56
C ASN A 1003 61.13 18.09 -63.17
N SER A 1004 61.42 19.03 -64.08
CA SER A 1004 60.40 19.96 -64.62
C SER A 1004 59.19 19.25 -65.24
N GLN A 1005 59.44 18.18 -66.00
CA GLN A 1005 58.37 17.43 -66.68
C GLN A 1005 57.49 16.68 -65.68
N GLN A 1006 58.08 16.06 -64.65
CA GLN A 1006 57.35 15.38 -63.57
C GLN A 1006 56.53 16.34 -62.69
N ARG A 1007 56.94 17.62 -62.60
CA ARG A 1007 56.16 18.66 -61.90
C ARG A 1007 54.93 19.08 -62.71
N ASP A 1008 55.04 19.11 -64.03
CA ASP A 1008 53.92 19.49 -64.91
C ASP A 1008 52.89 18.36 -65.09
N GLU A 1009 53.32 17.10 -65.13
CA GLU A 1009 52.41 15.94 -65.15
C GLU A 1009 51.59 15.78 -63.86
N ARG A 1010 52.13 16.16 -62.70
CA ARG A 1010 51.44 16.11 -61.41
C ARG A 1010 50.57 17.35 -61.11
N ARG A 1011 50.61 18.36 -61.98
CA ARG A 1011 49.79 19.58 -61.88
C ARG A 1011 48.44 19.45 -62.58
N MET A 1012 48.38 18.64 -63.64
CA MET A 1012 47.11 18.24 -64.27
C MET A 1012 46.37 17.27 -63.35
#